data_AF-A0A1Y5NA49-F1
#
_entry.id   AF-A0A1Y5NA49-F1
#
_cell.length_a   1.000
_cell.length_b   1.000
_cell.length_c   1.000
_cell.angle_alpha   90.00
_cell.angle_beta   90.00
_cell.angle_gamma   90.00
#
_symmetry.space_group_name_H-M   'P 1'
#
loop_
_entity.id
_entity.type
_entity.pdbx_description
1 polymer ?
#
loop_
_entity_poly.entity_id
_entity_poly.type
_entity_poly.pdbx_seq_one_letter_code
_entity_poly.pdbx_strand_id
1 'polypeptide(L)'
;MNTQKNLTNKEMVNKIKDYADIADVSYAFFEYIDENEIWSFSDKFYNEKILKKPNPRWDYADYTYYGHTLEKISQKAKENGRQIGQPTAYALCVEARFMQDLTIKKPNFKFGEEDTNIKISNNIKNFIAVQEKNGEISQRIFINEEGYHQISKRTKNFTSRFRLLKHQKNDDEGFSATLFEDTKDNNKKILTFRGTEITPGDLKADNQLATYRIPTQVNSLINFFLDNVIPILKEGEKINICGHSLGGYLTQVCAFTFSEYIDEIYTFNSPGLLSDYANTIDFAHKIDRIDRILSNKNIFTKRRLTPNMQSMLSCKKRLYVNLILADKDHTYLPAPLNVNNIYHMKTDNDSLAFNNKLYENAIQDLGVDINGNEVLINIGNVDAILNTNVSVSSHFLTYTAATLYFFSYLLEQKDNDEKTKNVSLKGTLLYLNEFMEQNYKLIFDLDTNLSMQYNSVNFNMDNKATISPITYNKNKNWLLLILLNNIKHDLDIRTDHYLKDEQEALIIEDIFKLSDEKRYTNIISKEEVEKFKEGGCEKIEDKRAMHKCRTYKVVDESSSDITTTKADASKLYTYTSNFTRSLSSQDEKAYFMKKSEQTYSLLFDNSTQSGSINLYDVKDRGEIKFGFLSASSSVYVDKDKESLAIFTKDKDIVDIERLYDKIRDKFGVENPENYKVDLFLNATLLKGANEAKDYKFGFTNFKDEKEHDLFENKEDQKPFYYFSPRGDESSKGSLDITNKNTSIRVLGYDIKRGSLDVKLKRANNDEKKEKQAQDREAVNHQSIPLGATATNFTAHPVIEDDIITCQHGGQVVLKSKAGKSITSNGIPLILGQDFLGSPIVGCSANSPCTCVAYVPKSALSAKRVNDNHALMQDLVHHCLSDKGCALSVAKKSNLLTFEGVKYVDANGNEVAPKDMQITQNPRLRFFMKSAASQRDNMHVAIYSINGTEYKESNGADEIVLKESDAKDVSDKALLKLFNENFKTTSQRKYEFKEYSLKYGADVFRLNFIKPEYKSKHGINGYYERLSEYENDVRNLIFLTPNQTKDITIKIAKGLDAKIEKDAEITDVVVLQGL
;
A
#
# COMPACT_ATOMS: atom_id res chain seq x y z
N MET A 1 13.27 29.36 -26.44
CA MET A 1 14.33 30.37 -26.57
C MET A 1 15.66 29.62 -26.46
N ASN A 2 16.44 29.62 -27.54
CA ASN A 2 17.82 29.15 -27.51
C ASN A 2 18.63 30.16 -26.71
N THR A 3 19.42 29.69 -25.75
CA THR A 3 20.35 30.52 -24.98
C THR A 3 21.28 31.28 -25.93
N GLN A 4 21.73 32.48 -25.56
CA GLN A 4 22.64 33.29 -26.39
C GLN A 4 23.94 32.57 -26.77
N LYS A 5 24.27 31.47 -26.06
CA LYS A 5 25.48 30.67 -26.21
C LYS A 5 25.28 29.39 -27.03
N ASN A 6 24.14 29.21 -27.71
CA ASN A 6 23.79 28.03 -28.50
C ASN A 6 23.86 26.70 -27.69
N LEU A 7 23.67 26.75 -26.38
CA LEU A 7 23.57 25.53 -25.57
C LEU A 7 22.25 24.83 -25.88
N THR A 8 22.32 23.53 -26.07
CA THR A 8 21.16 22.64 -26.06
C THR A 8 20.46 22.68 -24.69
N ASN A 9 19.18 22.30 -24.63
CA ASN A 9 18.45 22.25 -23.37
C ASN A 9 19.10 21.29 -22.37
N LYS A 10 19.63 20.15 -22.82
CA LYS A 10 20.41 19.21 -22.00
C LYS A 10 21.65 19.85 -21.40
N GLU A 11 22.46 20.56 -22.20
CA GLU A 11 23.65 21.26 -21.70
C GLU A 11 23.27 22.33 -20.68
N MET A 12 22.16 23.03 -20.90
CA MET A 12 21.68 24.05 -19.98
C MET A 12 21.18 23.46 -18.66
N VAL A 13 20.43 22.34 -18.67
CA VAL A 13 20.02 21.63 -17.44
C VAL A 13 21.24 21.12 -16.68
N ASN A 14 22.24 20.57 -17.37
CA ASN A 14 23.52 20.17 -16.75
C ASN A 14 24.25 21.36 -16.12
N LYS A 15 24.26 22.50 -16.80
CA LYS A 15 24.85 23.73 -16.27
C LYS A 15 24.11 24.20 -15.01
N ILE A 16 22.78 24.25 -15.04
CA ILE A 16 21.95 24.61 -13.88
C ILE A 16 22.24 23.68 -12.69
N LYS A 17 22.37 22.36 -12.92
CA LYS A 17 22.78 21.38 -11.91
C LYS A 17 24.16 21.70 -11.33
N ASP A 18 25.15 22.00 -12.15
CA ASP A 18 26.49 22.36 -11.68
C ASP A 18 26.46 23.64 -10.81
N TYR A 19 25.67 24.64 -11.19
CA TYR A 19 25.50 25.86 -10.39
C TYR A 19 24.73 25.61 -9.08
N ALA A 20 23.85 24.62 -9.03
CA ALA A 20 23.22 24.18 -7.79
C ALA A 20 24.26 23.58 -6.83
N ASP A 21 25.19 22.76 -7.34
CA ASP A 21 26.32 22.25 -6.55
C ASP A 21 27.23 23.37 -6.05
N ILE A 22 27.54 24.36 -6.89
CA ILE A 22 28.38 25.51 -6.47
C ILE A 22 27.68 26.33 -5.37
N ALA A 23 26.37 26.59 -5.53
CA ALA A 23 25.59 27.28 -4.52
C ALA A 23 25.49 26.47 -3.21
N ASP A 24 25.41 25.15 -3.29
CA ASP A 24 25.37 24.25 -2.13
C ASP A 24 26.71 24.22 -1.38
N VAL A 25 27.81 24.13 -2.13
CA VAL A 25 29.18 24.17 -1.60
C VAL A 25 29.54 25.55 -1.03
N SER A 26 28.82 26.63 -1.36
CA SER A 26 29.04 27.94 -0.72
C SER A 26 28.88 27.92 0.80
N TYR A 27 28.20 26.90 1.35
CA TYR A 27 28.04 26.67 2.79
C TYR A 27 29.16 25.83 3.40
N ALA A 28 30.14 25.36 2.63
CA ALA A 28 31.28 24.62 3.15
C ALA A 28 32.27 25.56 3.87
N PHE A 29 32.88 25.06 4.95
CA PHE A 29 33.85 25.80 5.77
C PHE A 29 35.27 25.66 5.20
N PHE A 30 35.62 26.46 4.19
CA PHE A 30 36.90 26.35 3.49
C PHE A 30 38.08 26.99 4.23
N GLU A 31 37.85 27.76 5.28
CA GLU A 31 38.92 28.24 6.16
C GLU A 31 39.80 27.11 6.70
N TYR A 32 39.23 25.90 6.80
CA TYR A 32 39.92 24.69 7.25
C TYR A 32 40.97 24.16 6.28
N ILE A 33 41.00 24.63 5.03
CA ILE A 33 42.12 24.35 4.12
C ILE A 33 43.41 25.04 4.63
N ASP A 34 43.23 26.20 5.27
CA ASP A 34 44.32 27.09 5.66
C ASP A 34 44.62 27.06 7.18
N GLU A 35 43.58 26.99 7.98
CA GLU A 35 43.60 27.13 9.43
C GLU A 35 43.31 25.76 10.08
N ASN A 36 44.17 25.32 11.00
CA ASN A 36 43.79 24.25 11.95
C ASN A 36 43.01 24.88 13.10
N GLU A 37 42.31 24.07 13.90
CA GLU A 37 41.75 24.56 15.17
C GLU A 37 42.87 25.09 16.09
N ILE A 38 42.63 26.26 16.69
CA ILE A 38 43.54 26.91 17.63
C ILE A 38 42.87 26.92 19.00
N TRP A 39 43.53 26.42 20.05
CA TRP A 39 43.02 26.57 21.41
C TRP A 39 43.19 28.01 21.90
N SER A 40 42.18 28.51 22.59
CA SER A 40 42.37 29.73 23.38
C SER A 40 43.39 29.48 24.49
N PHE A 41 44.04 30.54 24.97
CA PHE A 41 44.98 30.44 26.09
C PHE A 41 44.31 29.84 27.34
N SER A 42 43.04 30.17 27.58
CA SER A 42 42.27 29.61 28.69
C SER A 42 41.96 28.12 28.49
N ASP A 43 41.62 27.68 27.27
CA ASP A 43 41.35 26.27 27.00
C ASP A 43 42.62 25.44 27.13
N LYS A 44 43.74 25.97 26.64
CA LYS A 44 45.05 25.34 26.78
C LYS A 44 45.41 25.21 28.27
N PHE A 45 45.27 26.29 29.04
CA PHE A 45 45.54 26.26 30.48
C PHE A 45 44.60 25.31 31.23
N TYR A 46 43.29 25.39 31.01
CA TYR A 46 42.29 24.57 31.70
C TYR A 46 42.45 23.07 31.38
N ASN A 47 42.63 22.72 30.11
CA ASN A 47 42.74 21.32 29.69
C ASN A 47 44.10 20.70 30.04
N GLU A 48 45.22 21.43 29.87
CA GLU A 48 46.56 20.90 30.17
C GLU A 48 46.90 20.95 31.66
N LYS A 49 46.48 22.01 32.39
CA LYS A 49 46.87 22.21 33.80
C LYS A 49 45.83 21.74 34.81
N ILE A 50 44.53 21.87 34.52
CA ILE A 50 43.46 21.51 35.48
C ILE A 50 42.94 20.10 35.20
N LEU A 51 42.47 19.82 33.98
CA LEU A 51 41.84 18.54 33.66
C LEU A 51 42.83 17.42 33.33
N LYS A 52 44.10 17.74 33.03
CA LYS A 52 45.14 16.81 32.53
C LYS A 52 44.66 15.94 31.34
N LYS A 53 43.67 16.43 30.60
CA LYS A 53 43.12 15.81 29.40
C LYS A 53 43.15 16.87 28.31
N PRO A 54 44.08 16.79 27.34
CA PRO A 54 44.01 17.67 26.18
C PRO A 54 42.69 17.37 25.45
N ASN A 55 41.88 18.39 25.16
CA ASN A 55 40.94 18.23 24.04
C ASN A 55 41.79 17.93 22.80
N PRO A 56 41.30 17.16 21.82
CA PRO A 56 42.02 17.02 20.57
C PRO A 56 42.01 18.35 19.81
N ARG A 57 43.19 18.83 19.40
CA ARG A 57 43.31 19.82 18.32
C ARG A 57 42.94 19.08 17.03
N TRP A 58 42.43 19.76 16.01
CA TRP A 58 42.16 19.13 14.71
C TRP A 58 43.12 19.67 13.64
N ASP A 59 44.03 18.81 13.18
CA ASP A 59 45.11 19.13 12.25
C ASP A 59 44.82 18.54 10.87
N TYR A 60 44.08 19.28 10.04
CA TYR A 60 43.67 18.86 8.70
C TYR A 60 44.18 19.78 7.60
N ALA A 61 44.59 21.03 7.89
CA ALA A 61 44.98 21.99 6.87
C ALA A 61 46.12 21.45 5.99
N ASP A 62 46.04 21.70 4.68
CA ASP A 62 47.01 21.17 3.72
C ASP A 62 47.32 22.11 2.56
N TYR A 63 46.74 23.32 2.52
CA TYR A 63 46.95 24.30 1.45
C TYR A 63 46.74 23.70 0.04
N THR A 64 45.81 22.75 -0.10
CA THR A 64 45.45 22.14 -1.38
C THR A 64 44.03 22.54 -1.77
N TYR A 65 43.91 23.26 -2.89
CA TYR A 65 42.66 23.91 -3.33
C TYR A 65 42.03 23.27 -4.57
N TYR A 66 42.49 22.09 -4.97
CA TYR A 66 42.04 21.37 -6.15
C TYR A 66 42.30 19.87 -6.02
N GLY A 67 41.37 19.04 -6.48
CA GLY A 67 41.43 17.59 -6.38
C GLY A 67 40.99 17.05 -5.02
N HIS A 68 40.70 15.76 -4.99
CA HIS A 68 40.19 15.06 -3.79
C HIS A 68 41.26 14.26 -3.04
N THR A 69 42.44 14.10 -3.63
CA THR A 69 43.54 13.34 -3.06
C THR A 69 44.82 14.18 -3.09
N LEU A 70 45.63 14.09 -2.02
CA LEU A 70 46.93 14.72 -1.97
C LEU A 70 47.90 14.01 -2.92
N GLU A 71 48.12 14.63 -4.08
CA GLU A 71 49.14 14.20 -5.06
C GLU A 71 50.54 14.73 -4.70
N LYS A 72 50.59 15.84 -3.96
CA LYS A 72 51.82 16.52 -3.51
C LYS A 72 51.64 16.99 -2.07
N ILE A 73 52.73 17.07 -1.34
CA ILE A 73 52.74 17.52 0.07
C ILE A 73 53.20 18.97 0.13
N SER A 74 52.28 19.86 0.54
CA SER A 74 52.63 21.24 0.88
C SER A 74 53.37 21.31 2.22
N GLN A 75 53.99 22.46 2.52
CA GLN A 75 54.63 22.69 3.80
C GLN A 75 53.63 22.52 4.97
N LYS A 76 52.41 23.05 4.81
CA LYS A 76 51.34 22.92 5.81
C LYS A 76 50.90 21.48 6.02
N ALA A 77 50.73 20.73 4.92
CA ALA A 77 50.39 19.32 4.96
C ALA A 77 51.47 18.51 5.71
N LYS A 78 52.75 18.82 5.45
CA LYS A 78 53.90 18.19 6.13
C LYS A 78 53.91 18.48 7.64
N GLU A 79 53.66 19.73 8.03
CA GLU A 79 53.56 20.14 9.45
C GLU A 79 52.45 19.40 10.20
N ASN A 80 51.35 19.11 9.49
CA ASN A 80 50.21 18.37 10.01
C ASN A 80 50.34 16.84 9.86
N GLY A 81 51.50 16.32 9.44
CA GLY A 81 51.72 14.88 9.29
C GLY A 81 50.89 14.20 8.20
N ARG A 82 50.35 14.97 7.24
CA ARG A 82 49.56 14.46 6.11
C ARG A 82 50.45 13.70 5.12
N GLN A 83 49.88 12.71 4.43
CA GLN A 83 50.60 11.82 3.50
C GLN A 83 49.99 11.82 2.10
N ILE A 84 50.80 11.50 1.09
CA ILE A 84 50.34 11.34 -0.30
C ILE A 84 49.30 10.22 -0.34
N GLY A 85 48.23 10.41 -1.11
CA GLY A 85 47.13 9.45 -1.19
C GLY A 85 46.01 9.71 -0.16
N GLN A 86 46.23 10.54 0.87
CA GLN A 86 45.16 10.95 1.78
C GLN A 86 44.20 11.96 1.11
N PRO A 87 42.93 12.04 1.56
CA PRO A 87 41.97 12.99 1.00
C PRO A 87 42.31 14.44 1.33
N THR A 88 42.19 15.38 0.38
CA THR A 88 42.49 16.81 0.62
C THR A 88 41.52 17.44 1.64
N ALA A 89 41.98 18.45 2.39
CA ALA A 89 41.11 19.25 3.27
C ALA A 89 39.98 19.90 2.46
N TYR A 90 40.28 20.35 1.23
CA TYR A 90 39.28 20.84 0.30
C TYR A 90 38.15 19.83 0.04
N ALA A 91 38.47 18.57 -0.28
CA ALA A 91 37.45 17.55 -0.48
C ALA A 91 36.74 17.14 0.79
N LEU A 92 37.42 17.15 1.93
CA LEU A 92 36.76 16.90 3.22
C LEU A 92 35.75 18.01 3.56
N CYS A 93 36.04 19.29 3.26
CA CYS A 93 35.07 20.38 3.44
C CYS A 93 33.86 20.23 2.51
N VAL A 94 34.08 19.88 1.24
CA VAL A 94 32.98 19.63 0.28
C VAL A 94 32.15 18.42 0.69
N GLU A 95 32.80 17.32 1.08
CA GLU A 95 32.12 16.10 1.54
C GLU A 95 31.29 16.35 2.80
N ALA A 96 31.85 17.13 3.75
CA ALA A 96 31.13 17.50 4.96
C ALA A 96 29.81 18.21 4.62
N ARG A 97 29.84 19.08 3.61
CA ARG A 97 28.66 19.81 3.15
C ARG A 97 27.67 18.91 2.39
N PHE A 98 28.13 18.23 1.34
CA PHE A 98 27.26 17.40 0.50
C PHE A 98 26.63 16.24 1.25
N MET A 99 27.33 15.69 2.23
CA MET A 99 26.87 14.54 3.03
C MET A 99 26.49 14.93 4.46
N GLN A 100 26.17 16.21 4.72
CA GLN A 100 25.93 16.71 6.08
C GLN A 100 24.87 15.92 6.86
N ASP A 101 23.89 15.33 6.17
CA ASP A 101 22.81 14.59 6.80
C ASP A 101 23.11 13.12 7.09
N LEU A 102 24.22 12.60 6.53
CA LEU A 102 24.58 11.20 6.65
C LEU A 102 25.18 10.88 8.03
N THR A 103 24.69 9.79 8.62
CA THR A 103 25.30 9.16 9.79
C THR A 103 26.35 8.14 9.34
N ILE A 104 27.59 8.31 9.79
CA ILE A 104 28.74 7.45 9.46
C ILE A 104 29.30 6.77 10.70
N LYS A 105 29.97 5.62 10.49
CA LYS A 105 30.76 4.98 11.54
C LYS A 105 32.04 5.78 11.77
N LYS A 106 32.32 6.09 13.02
CA LYS A 106 33.54 6.72 13.50
C LYS A 106 34.25 5.74 14.42
N PRO A 107 35.52 5.41 14.13
CA PRO A 107 36.22 4.42 14.91
C PRO A 107 36.45 4.86 16.36
N ASN A 108 36.28 3.93 17.29
CA ASN A 108 36.59 4.14 18.71
C ASN A 108 37.94 3.51 19.06
N PHE A 109 38.77 4.25 19.78
CA PHE A 109 40.19 3.92 19.93
C PHE A 109 40.61 3.60 21.35
N LYS A 110 39.65 3.42 22.26
CA LYS A 110 39.90 2.70 23.51
C LYS A 110 39.85 1.20 23.25
N PHE A 111 40.86 0.48 23.73
CA PHE A 111 41.00 -0.95 23.50
C PHE A 111 39.75 -1.71 24.00
N GLY A 112 38.98 -2.31 23.09
CA GLY A 112 37.78 -3.08 23.39
C GLY A 112 36.45 -2.32 23.35
N GLU A 113 36.41 -1.05 22.95
CA GLU A 113 35.15 -0.32 22.72
C GLU A 113 34.69 -0.40 21.25
N GLU A 114 33.37 -0.48 21.02
CA GLU A 114 32.78 -0.51 19.69
C GLU A 114 32.82 0.87 19.00
N ASP A 115 32.85 0.85 17.66
CA ASP A 115 32.72 2.03 16.81
C ASP A 115 31.43 2.80 17.13
N THR A 116 31.49 4.12 16.98
CA THR A 116 30.36 5.02 17.27
C THR A 116 29.73 5.54 15.97
N ASN A 117 28.42 5.76 15.96
CA ASN A 117 27.75 6.42 14.84
C ASN A 117 27.74 7.93 15.08
N ILE A 118 28.11 8.71 14.05
CA ILE A 118 28.14 10.17 14.11
C ILE A 118 27.53 10.78 12.84
N LYS A 119 26.71 11.82 13.00
CA LYS A 119 26.18 12.61 11.87
C LYS A 119 27.25 13.59 11.38
N ILE A 120 27.53 13.60 10.07
CA ILE A 120 28.58 14.45 9.47
C ILE A 120 28.38 15.94 9.79
N SER A 121 27.15 16.45 9.71
CA SER A 121 26.72 17.77 10.21
C SER A 121 27.56 18.96 9.69
N ASN A 122 27.98 18.92 8.42
CA ASN A 122 28.84 19.95 7.80
C ASN A 122 30.12 20.25 8.60
N ASN A 123 30.66 19.24 9.28
CA ASN A 123 31.80 19.39 10.17
C ASN A 123 32.92 18.40 9.82
N ILE A 124 34.01 18.92 9.26
CA ILE A 124 35.20 18.16 8.88
C ILE A 124 35.81 17.35 10.04
N LYS A 125 35.61 17.78 11.29
CA LYS A 125 36.12 17.08 12.49
C LYS A 125 35.47 15.69 12.65
N ASN A 126 34.30 15.47 12.07
CA ASN A 126 33.61 14.18 12.15
C ASN A 126 34.28 13.11 11.27
N PHE A 127 35.21 13.50 10.41
CA PHE A 127 36.07 12.62 9.61
C PHE A 127 37.41 12.28 10.26
N ILE A 128 37.63 12.81 11.48
CA ILE A 128 38.88 12.63 12.20
C ILE A 128 38.59 11.94 13.51
N ALA A 129 39.40 10.95 13.80
CA ALA A 129 39.35 10.25 15.07
C ALA A 129 40.66 10.38 15.83
N VAL A 130 40.56 10.22 17.14
CA VAL A 130 41.62 10.51 18.09
C VAL A 130 42.01 9.22 18.77
N GLN A 131 43.30 8.91 18.74
CA GLN A 131 43.91 7.73 19.33
C GLN A 131 44.78 8.14 20.51
N GLU A 132 44.59 7.50 21.66
CA GLU A 132 45.52 7.60 22.79
C GLU A 132 46.25 6.28 22.96
N LYS A 133 47.57 6.28 22.79
CA LYS A 133 48.41 5.09 22.98
C LYS A 133 49.62 5.47 23.83
N ASN A 134 49.81 4.77 24.94
CA ASN A 134 50.91 5.02 25.90
C ASN A 134 50.98 6.48 26.42
N GLY A 135 49.85 7.18 26.48
CA GLY A 135 49.78 8.60 26.88
C GLY A 135 50.10 9.60 25.76
N GLU A 136 50.38 9.14 24.54
CA GLU A 136 50.48 10.00 23.35
C GLU A 136 49.13 10.06 22.62
N ILE A 137 48.66 11.28 22.36
CA ILE A 137 47.45 11.54 21.58
C ILE A 137 47.85 11.77 20.11
N SER A 138 47.28 10.99 19.21
CA SER A 138 47.43 11.14 17.76
C SER A 138 46.08 11.25 17.07
N GLN A 139 46.03 11.93 15.93
CA GLN A 139 44.83 12.07 15.11
C GLN A 139 44.97 11.25 13.84
N ARG A 140 43.84 10.73 13.36
CA ARG A 140 43.75 9.94 12.14
C ARG A 140 42.53 10.37 11.34
N ILE A 141 42.74 10.75 10.08
CA ILE A 141 41.66 10.90 9.11
C ILE A 141 41.32 9.49 8.62
N PHE A 142 40.12 9.00 8.94
CA PHE A 142 39.72 7.62 8.65
C PHE A 142 38.91 7.48 7.36
N ILE A 143 38.61 8.60 6.70
CA ILE A 143 37.84 8.61 5.44
C ILE A 143 38.62 7.92 4.32
N ASN A 144 37.91 7.16 3.51
CA ASN A 144 38.40 6.25 2.48
C ASN A 144 39.09 4.96 2.98
N GLU A 145 39.14 4.72 4.29
CA GLU A 145 39.63 3.46 4.82
C GLU A 145 38.57 2.34 4.66
N GLU A 146 39.02 1.10 4.51
CA GLU A 146 38.13 -0.05 4.40
C GLU A 146 37.22 -0.16 5.63
N GLY A 147 35.92 -0.33 5.41
CA GLY A 147 34.92 -0.39 6.49
C GLY A 147 34.37 0.96 6.96
N TYR A 148 34.91 2.08 6.47
CA TYR A 148 34.47 3.44 6.81
C TYR A 148 33.97 4.25 5.60
N HIS A 149 33.40 5.43 5.88
CA HIS A 149 32.83 6.31 4.86
C HIS A 149 33.83 6.67 3.77
N GLN A 150 33.38 6.54 2.52
CA GLN A 150 34.16 6.85 1.32
C GLN A 150 33.69 8.20 0.79
N ILE A 151 34.62 9.02 0.30
CA ILE A 151 34.26 10.29 -0.37
C ILE A 151 33.33 9.97 -1.55
N SER A 152 32.19 10.65 -1.55
CA SER A 152 31.13 10.54 -2.55
C SER A 152 31.62 10.83 -3.97
N LYS A 153 30.95 10.25 -4.98
CA LYS A 153 31.20 10.54 -6.38
C LYS A 153 30.89 12.01 -6.68
N ARG A 154 29.85 12.59 -6.06
CA ARG A 154 29.53 14.02 -6.14
C ARG A 154 30.72 14.90 -5.73
N THR A 155 31.33 14.65 -4.57
CA THR A 155 32.52 15.40 -4.10
C THR A 155 33.73 15.20 -5.01
N LYS A 156 34.00 13.97 -5.45
CA LYS A 156 35.12 13.69 -6.36
C LYS A 156 34.98 14.45 -7.66
N ASN A 157 33.80 14.43 -8.27
CA ASN A 157 33.51 15.14 -9.52
C ASN A 157 33.63 16.66 -9.34
N PHE A 158 33.09 17.21 -8.24
CA PHE A 158 33.13 18.64 -7.95
C PHE A 158 34.57 19.14 -7.76
N THR A 159 35.32 18.54 -6.84
CA THR A 159 36.68 19.00 -6.45
C THR A 159 37.72 18.77 -7.55
N SER A 160 37.46 17.84 -8.46
CA SER A 160 38.32 17.61 -9.64
C SER A 160 37.98 18.56 -10.80
N ARG A 161 36.92 19.37 -10.71
CA ARG A 161 36.53 20.35 -11.72
C ARG A 161 36.70 21.78 -11.23
N PHE A 162 36.16 22.09 -10.06
CA PHE A 162 36.18 23.43 -9.50
C PHE A 162 37.41 23.60 -8.62
N ARG A 163 38.27 24.55 -8.96
CA ARG A 163 39.41 24.95 -8.16
C ARG A 163 39.01 26.12 -7.27
N LEU A 164 39.29 26.05 -5.98
CA LEU A 164 39.07 27.17 -5.06
C LEU A 164 40.17 28.22 -5.26
N LEU A 165 39.78 29.46 -5.56
CA LEU A 165 40.70 30.58 -5.74
C LEU A 165 40.75 31.47 -4.49
N LYS A 166 39.59 31.73 -3.90
CA LYS A 166 39.47 32.57 -2.70
C LYS A 166 38.21 32.18 -1.92
N HIS A 167 38.32 32.16 -0.60
CA HIS A 167 37.18 32.04 0.29
C HIS A 167 37.18 33.19 1.31
N GLN A 168 36.01 33.77 1.54
CA GLN A 168 35.71 34.65 2.66
C GLN A 168 34.84 33.87 3.64
N LYS A 169 35.41 33.53 4.79
CA LYS A 169 34.64 32.96 5.90
C LYS A 169 33.63 33.97 6.43
N ASN A 170 32.63 33.46 7.14
CA ASN A 170 31.55 34.29 7.65
C ASN A 170 32.10 35.45 8.51
N ASP A 171 31.79 36.68 8.14
CA ASP A 171 32.20 37.88 8.88
C ASP A 171 31.17 38.29 9.95
N ASP A 172 31.47 39.37 10.69
CA ASP A 172 30.59 39.88 11.75
C ASP A 172 29.23 40.37 11.23
N GLU A 173 29.11 40.63 9.93
CA GLU A 173 27.86 41.01 9.26
C GLU A 173 27.11 39.78 8.72
N GLY A 174 27.67 38.58 8.85
CA GLY A 174 27.12 37.34 8.32
C GLY A 174 27.44 37.09 6.84
N PHE A 175 28.39 37.82 6.24
CA PHE A 175 28.74 37.66 4.82
C PHE A 175 29.79 36.56 4.61
N SER A 176 29.53 35.68 3.64
CA SER A 176 30.50 34.70 3.14
C SER A 176 30.37 34.52 1.63
N ALA A 177 31.51 34.40 0.96
CA ALA A 177 31.59 34.23 -0.47
C ALA A 177 32.78 33.35 -0.86
N THR A 178 32.64 32.61 -1.96
CA THR A 178 33.71 31.76 -2.49
C THR A 178 33.87 31.99 -3.98
N LEU A 179 35.11 32.17 -4.42
CA LEU A 179 35.49 32.30 -5.81
C LEU A 179 36.12 30.99 -6.29
N PHE A 180 35.54 30.40 -7.32
CA PHE A 180 36.01 29.20 -7.99
C PHE A 180 36.49 29.48 -9.41
N GLU A 181 37.32 28.57 -9.93
CA GLU A 181 37.66 28.44 -11.34
C GLU A 181 37.14 27.08 -11.85
N ASP A 182 36.31 27.10 -12.89
CA ASP A 182 35.88 25.89 -13.59
C ASP A 182 36.94 25.45 -14.61
N THR A 183 37.71 24.43 -14.25
CA THR A 183 38.80 23.90 -15.09
C THR A 183 38.32 23.21 -16.37
N LYS A 184 37.01 22.93 -16.49
CA LYS A 184 36.41 22.29 -17.68
C LYS A 184 35.63 23.26 -18.57
N ASP A 185 35.32 24.47 -18.11
CA ASP A 185 34.68 25.53 -18.91
C ASP A 185 35.65 26.70 -19.11
N ASN A 186 36.70 26.48 -19.92
CA ASN A 186 37.67 27.53 -20.31
C ASN A 186 38.27 28.34 -19.13
N ASN A 187 38.42 27.73 -17.95
CA ASN A 187 38.86 28.40 -16.72
C ASN A 187 37.96 29.58 -16.33
N LYS A 188 36.64 29.44 -16.54
CA LYS A 188 35.64 30.45 -16.16
C LYS A 188 35.64 30.67 -14.65
N LYS A 189 35.63 31.93 -14.23
CA LYS A 189 35.55 32.29 -12.81
C LYS A 189 34.11 32.35 -12.38
N ILE A 190 33.84 31.78 -11.21
CA ILE A 190 32.50 31.67 -10.64
C ILE A 190 32.53 32.18 -9.21
N LEU A 191 31.79 33.25 -8.93
CA LEU A 191 31.65 33.80 -7.59
C LEU A 191 30.31 33.36 -6.99
N THR A 192 30.34 32.66 -5.86
CA THR A 192 29.14 32.23 -5.16
C THR A 192 29.00 32.89 -3.80
N PHE A 193 27.77 33.22 -3.43
CA PHE A 193 27.43 33.82 -2.14
C PHE A 193 26.64 32.84 -1.28
N ARG A 194 27.05 32.72 -0.02
CA ARG A 194 26.36 31.88 0.98
C ARG A 194 25.13 32.63 1.50
N GLY A 195 24.02 31.92 1.70
CA GLY A 195 22.87 32.44 2.45
C GLY A 195 22.97 32.15 3.96
N THR A 196 21.94 32.51 4.72
CA THR A 196 21.82 32.12 6.14
C THR A 196 21.59 30.60 6.27
N GLU A 197 22.09 29.98 7.35
CA GLU A 197 21.76 28.58 7.66
C GLU A 197 20.30 28.48 8.14
N ILE A 198 19.56 27.52 7.58
CA ILE A 198 18.11 27.41 7.77
C ILE A 198 17.80 26.66 9.08
N THR A 199 17.65 27.37 10.20
CA THR A 199 16.83 26.88 11.33
C THR A 199 15.40 27.44 11.23
N PRO A 200 14.36 26.75 11.74
CA PRO A 200 12.98 27.27 11.74
C PRO A 200 12.82 28.66 12.38
N GLY A 201 13.73 29.04 13.29
CA GLY A 201 13.80 30.39 13.85
C GLY A 201 14.45 31.41 12.90
N ASP A 202 15.45 31.00 12.13
CA ASP A 202 16.17 31.84 11.18
C ASP A 202 15.33 32.23 9.96
N LEU A 203 14.35 31.42 9.53
CA LEU A 203 13.42 31.84 8.44
C LEU A 203 12.65 33.13 8.77
N LYS A 204 12.27 33.34 10.04
CA LYS A 204 11.61 34.59 10.46
C LYS A 204 12.59 35.77 10.48
N ALA A 205 13.86 35.52 10.81
CA ALA A 205 14.91 36.54 10.80
C ALA A 205 15.34 36.91 9.37
N ASP A 206 15.44 35.92 8.46
CA ASP A 206 15.70 36.10 7.04
C ASP A 206 14.55 36.85 6.36
N ASN A 207 13.30 36.52 6.70
CA ASN A 207 12.16 37.34 6.32
C ASN A 207 12.35 38.77 6.85
N GLN A 208 12.70 39.01 8.11
CA GLN A 208 12.90 40.38 8.62
C GLN A 208 14.09 41.13 8.01
N LEU A 209 15.18 40.44 7.63
CA LEU A 209 16.36 41.02 6.99
C LEU A 209 16.10 41.34 5.51
N ALA A 210 15.47 40.43 4.77
CA ALA A 210 15.13 40.61 3.35
C ALA A 210 13.91 41.52 3.14
N THR A 211 12.94 41.53 4.07
CA THR A 211 11.69 42.30 3.92
C THR A 211 11.74 43.69 4.51
N TYR A 212 12.83 44.14 5.20
CA TYR A 212 12.84 45.48 5.79
C TYR A 212 14.02 46.45 5.54
N ARG A 213 15.22 46.03 5.08
CA ARG A 213 16.38 46.90 4.76
C ARG A 213 17.36 46.22 3.78
N ILE A 214 18.17 46.99 3.04
CA ILE A 214 19.36 46.43 2.37
C ILE A 214 20.26 45.78 3.44
N PRO A 215 20.60 44.47 3.33
CA PRO A 215 21.42 43.78 4.32
C PRO A 215 22.77 44.47 4.54
N THR A 216 23.28 44.43 5.77
CA THR A 216 24.60 44.97 6.10
C THR A 216 25.70 44.32 5.25
N GLN A 217 25.56 43.01 4.99
CA GLN A 217 26.42 42.17 4.13
C GLN A 217 26.73 42.76 2.75
N VAL A 218 25.91 43.69 2.22
CA VAL A 218 26.20 44.38 0.94
C VAL A 218 27.50 45.18 1.00
N ASN A 219 27.89 45.68 2.18
CA ASN A 219 29.17 46.37 2.35
C ASN A 219 30.33 45.40 2.18
N SER A 220 30.29 44.27 2.88
CA SER A 220 31.26 43.20 2.77
C SER A 220 31.34 42.62 1.37
N LEU A 221 30.20 42.48 0.68
CA LEU A 221 30.16 42.09 -0.74
C LEU A 221 30.96 43.05 -1.62
N ILE A 222 30.69 44.35 -1.50
CA ILE A 222 31.38 45.37 -2.32
C ILE A 222 32.89 45.34 -2.05
N ASN A 223 33.29 45.31 -0.77
CA ASN A 223 34.71 45.27 -0.41
C ASN A 223 35.37 43.98 -0.91
N PHE A 224 34.74 42.83 -0.72
CA PHE A 224 35.25 41.56 -1.20
C PHE A 224 35.42 41.55 -2.72
N PHE A 225 34.45 42.07 -3.47
CA PHE A 225 34.53 42.15 -4.93
C PHE A 225 35.68 43.04 -5.39
N LEU A 226 35.82 44.23 -4.79
CA LEU A 226 36.89 45.18 -5.11
C LEU A 226 38.28 44.63 -4.74
N ASP A 227 38.42 44.03 -3.56
CA ASP A 227 39.72 43.66 -2.99
C ASP A 227 40.19 42.25 -3.41
N ASN A 228 39.27 41.35 -3.79
CA ASN A 228 39.60 39.95 -4.07
C ASN A 228 39.14 39.45 -5.44
N VAL A 229 38.08 39.99 -6.03
CA VAL A 229 37.57 39.50 -7.32
C VAL A 229 38.23 40.25 -8.47
N ILE A 230 38.10 41.58 -8.53
CA ILE A 230 38.68 42.41 -9.59
C ILE A 230 40.19 42.14 -9.78
N PRO A 231 41.02 42.02 -8.73
CA PRO A 231 42.45 41.78 -8.90
C PRO A 231 42.81 40.42 -9.53
N ILE A 232 41.89 39.45 -9.48
CA ILE A 232 42.09 38.11 -10.07
C ILE A 232 41.66 38.07 -11.55
N LEU A 233 40.78 38.99 -11.97
CA LEU A 233 40.27 39.04 -13.33
C LEU A 233 41.28 39.68 -14.28
N LYS A 234 41.40 39.09 -15.48
CA LYS A 234 42.10 39.73 -16.59
C LYS A 234 41.27 40.89 -17.14
N GLU A 235 41.93 41.80 -17.84
CA GLU A 235 41.25 42.93 -18.49
C GLU A 235 40.15 42.43 -19.44
N GLY A 236 38.92 42.93 -19.25
CA GLY A 236 37.73 42.52 -20.02
C GLY A 236 37.17 41.14 -19.67
N GLU A 237 37.78 40.39 -18.73
CA GLU A 237 37.27 39.09 -18.29
C GLU A 237 35.99 39.27 -17.45
N LYS A 238 34.97 38.48 -17.79
CA LYS A 238 33.70 38.45 -17.06
C LYS A 238 33.52 37.16 -16.29
N ILE A 239 32.81 37.24 -15.17
CA ILE A 239 32.56 36.13 -14.26
C ILE A 239 31.10 35.69 -14.27
N ASN A 240 30.86 34.44 -13.89
CA ASN A 240 29.53 33.97 -13.57
C ASN A 240 29.31 34.12 -12.06
N ILE A 241 28.07 34.40 -11.66
CA ILE A 241 27.72 34.55 -10.25
C ILE A 241 26.52 33.68 -9.88
N CYS A 242 26.53 33.15 -8.66
CA CYS A 242 25.40 32.36 -8.17
C CYS A 242 25.19 32.46 -6.67
N GLY A 243 23.99 32.06 -6.22
CA GLY A 243 23.69 31.98 -4.80
C GLY A 243 22.30 31.42 -4.52
N HIS A 244 22.13 30.97 -3.29
CA HIS A 244 20.90 30.37 -2.79
C HIS A 244 20.33 31.19 -1.62
N SER A 245 18.99 31.27 -1.49
CA SER A 245 18.34 32.04 -0.42
C SER A 245 18.84 33.50 -0.39
N LEU A 246 19.22 34.04 0.77
CA LEU A 246 19.87 35.35 0.90
C LEU A 246 21.14 35.50 0.02
N GLY A 247 21.88 34.42 -0.24
CA GLY A 247 23.00 34.42 -1.18
C GLY A 247 22.55 34.71 -2.62
N GLY A 248 21.35 34.26 -3.01
CA GLY A 248 20.73 34.61 -4.29
C GLY A 248 20.37 36.09 -4.36
N TYR A 249 19.87 36.68 -3.28
CA TYR A 249 19.61 38.12 -3.20
C TYR A 249 20.91 38.92 -3.35
N LEU A 250 21.97 38.51 -2.64
CA LEU A 250 23.30 39.10 -2.77
C LEU A 250 23.87 38.95 -4.19
N THR A 251 23.54 37.85 -4.88
CA THR A 251 23.89 37.65 -6.30
C THR A 251 23.25 38.73 -7.18
N GLN A 252 21.96 39.03 -6.98
CA GLN A 252 21.25 40.09 -7.71
C GLN A 252 21.83 41.48 -7.38
N VAL A 253 22.15 41.75 -6.10
CA VAL A 253 22.84 42.99 -5.67
C VAL A 253 24.19 43.13 -6.37
N CYS A 254 24.98 42.05 -6.43
CA CYS A 254 26.28 42.03 -7.11
C CYS A 254 26.12 42.37 -8.59
N ALA A 255 25.15 41.76 -9.28
CA ALA A 255 24.84 42.05 -10.68
C ALA A 255 24.55 43.53 -10.93
N PHE A 256 23.75 44.14 -10.06
CA PHE A 256 23.38 45.56 -10.19
C PHE A 256 24.50 46.52 -9.80
N THR A 257 25.49 46.06 -9.05
CA THR A 257 26.62 46.88 -8.61
C THR A 257 27.80 46.80 -9.59
N PHE A 258 28.06 45.62 -10.14
CA PHE A 258 29.26 45.30 -10.92
C PHE A 258 28.92 44.78 -12.33
N SER A 259 27.84 45.27 -12.94
CA SER A 259 27.28 44.75 -14.20
C SER A 259 28.31 44.57 -15.31
N GLU A 260 29.33 45.43 -15.40
CA GLU A 260 30.38 45.34 -16.41
C GLU A 260 31.24 44.06 -16.32
N TYR A 261 31.34 43.45 -15.13
CA TYR A 261 32.13 42.25 -14.85
C TYR A 261 31.30 40.95 -14.91
N ILE A 262 29.97 41.03 -15.01
CA ILE A 262 29.10 39.86 -14.93
C ILE A 262 28.74 39.32 -16.32
N ASP A 263 28.79 38.01 -16.48
CA ASP A 263 28.41 37.28 -17.71
C ASP A 263 27.08 36.54 -17.55
N GLU A 264 26.98 35.63 -16.57
CA GLU A 264 25.78 34.85 -16.28
C GLU A 264 25.42 34.87 -14.79
N ILE A 265 24.12 34.77 -14.50
CA ILE A 265 23.54 34.90 -13.16
C ILE A 265 22.63 33.71 -12.88
N TYR A 266 22.85 33.05 -11.75
CA TYR A 266 22.07 31.88 -11.32
C TYR A 266 21.62 32.04 -9.87
N THR A 267 20.32 32.14 -9.62
CA THR A 267 19.79 32.21 -8.26
C THR A 267 18.89 31.02 -7.96
N PHE A 268 19.00 30.44 -6.78
CA PHE A 268 18.17 29.32 -6.33
C PHE A 268 17.35 29.73 -5.11
N ASN A 269 16.02 29.60 -5.19
CA ASN A 269 15.11 29.82 -4.07
C ASN A 269 15.37 31.17 -3.38
N SER A 270 15.66 32.19 -4.19
CA SER A 270 16.08 33.51 -3.73
C SER A 270 14.87 34.41 -3.56
N PRO A 271 14.81 35.28 -2.52
CA PRO A 271 13.93 36.42 -2.58
C PRO A 271 14.38 37.37 -3.69
N GLY A 272 13.43 38.09 -4.28
CA GLY A 272 13.65 39.09 -5.31
C GLY A 272 14.33 40.35 -4.79
N LEU A 273 15.16 40.96 -5.64
CA LEU A 273 15.85 42.21 -5.30
C LEU A 273 14.90 43.42 -5.21
N LEU A 274 13.87 43.44 -6.06
CA LEU A 274 12.94 44.55 -6.21
C LEU A 274 11.73 44.31 -5.30
N SER A 275 11.21 45.33 -4.63
CA SER A 275 9.94 45.22 -3.89
C SER A 275 9.34 46.61 -3.75
N ASP A 276 8.11 46.73 -3.24
CA ASP A 276 7.46 48.02 -2.94
C ASP A 276 8.30 48.96 -2.04
N TYR A 277 9.43 48.47 -1.53
CA TYR A 277 10.53 49.15 -0.82
C TYR A 277 11.04 50.45 -1.44
N ALA A 278 11.11 50.57 -2.76
CA ALA A 278 11.60 51.79 -3.40
C ALA A 278 10.72 53.01 -3.07
N ASN A 279 9.48 52.78 -2.63
CA ASN A 279 8.58 53.83 -2.15
C ASN A 279 8.77 54.20 -0.67
N THR A 280 9.54 53.44 0.14
CA THR A 280 9.72 53.69 1.60
C THR A 280 11.14 54.12 2.00
N ILE A 281 12.17 53.75 1.23
CA ILE A 281 13.55 54.21 1.42
C ILE A 281 13.86 55.30 0.38
N ASP A 282 14.18 56.51 0.83
CA ASP A 282 14.61 57.59 -0.05
C ASP A 282 16.05 57.35 -0.58
N PHE A 283 16.15 56.47 -1.58
CA PHE A 283 17.40 56.20 -2.30
C PHE A 283 17.97 57.47 -2.93
N ALA A 284 17.12 58.43 -3.35
CA ALA A 284 17.57 59.71 -3.87
C ALA A 284 18.31 60.53 -2.80
N HIS A 285 17.79 60.58 -1.57
CA HIS A 285 18.48 61.21 -0.44
C HIS A 285 19.76 60.47 -0.04
N LYS A 286 19.80 59.14 -0.12
CA LYS A 286 21.05 58.38 0.09
C LYS A 286 22.11 58.69 -0.98
N ILE A 287 21.69 58.83 -2.24
CA ILE A 287 22.56 59.24 -3.35
C ILE A 287 23.08 60.67 -3.13
N ASP A 288 22.21 61.64 -2.79
CA ASP A 288 22.61 63.02 -2.49
C ASP A 288 23.63 63.07 -1.34
N ARG A 289 23.40 62.28 -0.29
CA ARG A 289 24.35 62.18 0.83
C ARG A 289 25.71 61.66 0.38
N ILE A 290 25.75 60.63 -0.47
CA ILE A 290 26.99 60.10 -1.03
C ILE A 290 27.67 61.17 -1.90
N ASP A 291 26.92 61.89 -2.74
CA ASP A 291 27.47 62.94 -3.60
C ASP A 291 28.05 64.11 -2.81
N ARG A 292 27.43 64.52 -1.71
CA ARG A 292 28.00 65.52 -0.78
C ARG A 292 29.29 65.03 -0.12
N ILE A 293 29.40 63.74 0.19
CA ILE A 293 30.62 63.15 0.75
C ILE A 293 31.72 63.11 -0.31
N LEU A 294 31.42 62.61 -1.51
CA LEU A 294 32.37 62.46 -2.62
C LEU A 294 32.86 63.82 -3.18
N SER A 295 32.00 64.85 -3.18
CA SER A 295 32.35 66.20 -3.66
C SER A 295 33.20 67.02 -2.66
N ASN A 296 33.19 66.66 -1.38
CA ASN A 296 33.90 67.41 -0.34
C ASN A 296 35.36 66.93 -0.16
N LYS A 297 36.28 67.54 -0.90
CA LYS A 297 37.73 67.25 -0.84
C LYS A 297 38.35 67.35 0.57
N ASN A 298 37.77 68.15 1.48
CA ASN A 298 38.28 68.33 2.84
C ASN A 298 37.95 67.15 3.77
N ILE A 299 36.92 66.35 3.46
CA ILE A 299 36.56 65.17 4.25
C ILE A 299 37.61 64.07 4.06
N PHE A 300 38.13 63.90 2.83
CA PHE A 300 39.17 62.92 2.52
C PHE A 300 40.54 63.25 3.15
N THR A 301 40.87 64.53 3.27
CA THR A 301 42.14 64.97 3.86
C THR A 301 42.09 65.11 5.40
N LYS A 302 40.96 65.47 6.01
CA LYS A 302 40.83 65.67 7.47
C LYS A 302 40.29 64.47 8.26
N ARG A 303 39.47 63.59 7.66
CA ARG A 303 38.86 62.42 8.35
C ARG A 303 39.51 61.07 8.05
N ARG A 304 40.62 61.02 7.29
CA ARG A 304 41.34 59.79 6.91
C ARG A 304 40.45 58.69 6.28
N LEU A 305 39.54 59.04 5.38
CA LEU A 305 38.85 58.04 4.56
C LEU A 305 39.86 57.43 3.58
N THR A 306 39.99 56.11 3.56
CA THR A 306 40.93 55.40 2.66
C THR A 306 40.41 55.42 1.21
N PRO A 307 41.28 55.28 0.18
CA PRO A 307 40.85 55.13 -1.22
C PRO A 307 39.78 54.03 -1.41
N ASN A 308 39.86 52.94 -0.64
CA ASN A 308 38.85 51.87 -0.65
C ASN A 308 37.46 52.36 -0.25
N MET A 309 37.34 53.31 0.69
CA MET A 309 36.05 53.87 1.08
C MET A 309 35.42 54.74 -0.02
N GLN A 310 36.22 55.41 -0.85
CA GLN A 310 35.71 56.17 -2.00
C GLN A 310 35.13 55.25 -3.07
N SER A 311 35.85 54.18 -3.41
CA SER A 311 35.39 53.15 -4.36
C SER A 311 34.13 52.45 -3.86
N MET A 312 34.08 52.09 -2.56
CA MET A 312 32.89 51.50 -1.94
C MET A 312 31.67 52.44 -2.03
N LEU A 313 31.81 53.72 -1.70
CA LEU A 313 30.71 54.70 -1.80
C LEU A 313 30.23 54.88 -3.24
N SER A 314 31.15 54.86 -4.20
CA SER A 314 30.83 54.96 -5.64
C SER A 314 30.04 53.73 -6.12
N CYS A 315 30.42 52.53 -5.69
CA CYS A 315 29.69 51.29 -5.99
C CYS A 315 28.28 51.31 -5.39
N LYS A 316 28.14 51.75 -4.12
CA LYS A 316 26.81 51.90 -3.48
C LYS A 316 25.92 52.90 -4.20
N LYS A 317 26.47 54.03 -4.63
CA LYS A 317 25.72 55.00 -5.45
C LYS A 317 25.19 54.34 -6.72
N ARG A 318 26.03 53.57 -7.43
CA ARG A 318 25.63 52.85 -8.65
C ARG A 318 24.50 51.86 -8.38
N LEU A 319 24.61 51.06 -7.31
CA LEU A 319 23.55 50.14 -6.88
C LEU A 319 22.22 50.88 -6.68
N TYR A 320 22.22 51.97 -5.91
CA TYR A 320 20.99 52.74 -5.64
C TYR A 320 20.38 53.35 -6.91
N VAL A 321 21.20 53.86 -7.83
CA VAL A 321 20.71 54.35 -9.13
C VAL A 321 20.04 53.24 -9.92
N ASN A 322 20.68 52.07 -10.00
CA ASN A 322 20.14 50.93 -10.73
C ASN A 322 18.85 50.38 -10.10
N LEU A 323 18.73 50.37 -8.78
CA LEU A 323 17.50 49.99 -8.08
C LEU A 323 16.34 50.96 -8.39
N ILE A 324 16.58 52.27 -8.38
CA ILE A 324 15.55 53.27 -8.75
C ILE A 324 15.06 53.06 -10.19
N LEU A 325 15.96 52.72 -11.11
CA LEU A 325 15.62 52.48 -12.51
C LEU A 325 14.83 51.18 -12.70
N ALA A 326 15.26 50.11 -12.02
CA ALA A 326 14.56 48.82 -12.04
C ALA A 326 13.18 48.87 -11.41
N ASP A 327 12.99 49.66 -10.35
CA ASP A 327 11.69 49.79 -9.71
C ASP A 327 10.63 50.45 -10.61
N LYS A 328 11.04 51.36 -11.50
CA LYS A 328 10.11 52.08 -12.40
C LYS A 328 9.56 51.21 -13.54
N ASP A 329 10.36 50.27 -14.03
CA ASP A 329 10.10 49.52 -15.27
C ASP A 329 9.94 48.01 -15.00
N HIS A 330 10.48 47.51 -13.89
CA HIS A 330 10.66 46.08 -13.54
C HIS A 330 11.40 45.23 -14.60
N THR A 331 11.59 45.75 -15.81
CA THR A 331 12.31 45.11 -16.92
C THR A 331 13.74 45.65 -17.10
N TYR A 332 14.06 46.78 -16.47
CA TYR A 332 15.38 47.42 -16.58
C TYR A 332 16.49 46.53 -16.02
N LEU A 333 17.54 46.38 -16.83
CA LEU A 333 18.81 45.75 -16.46
C LEU A 333 19.95 46.73 -16.75
N PRO A 334 20.88 46.94 -15.80
CA PRO A 334 22.09 47.72 -16.04
C PRO A 334 22.91 47.13 -17.18
N ALA A 335 23.28 47.95 -18.17
CA ALA A 335 24.18 47.51 -19.22
C ALA A 335 25.53 47.07 -18.62
N PRO A 336 26.18 46.02 -19.15
CA PRO A 336 25.83 45.21 -20.33
C PRO A 336 25.07 43.90 -20.01
N LEU A 337 24.33 43.81 -18.89
CA LEU A 337 23.58 42.59 -18.55
C LEU A 337 22.57 42.23 -19.64
N ASN A 338 22.34 40.93 -19.82
CA ASN A 338 21.41 40.41 -20.80
C ASN A 338 20.45 39.43 -20.13
N VAL A 339 19.14 39.64 -20.31
CA VAL A 339 18.08 38.79 -19.76
C VAL A 339 18.26 37.31 -20.11
N ASN A 340 18.83 36.98 -21.27
CA ASN A 340 19.06 35.59 -21.71
C ASN A 340 20.17 34.86 -20.93
N ASN A 341 20.92 35.57 -20.07
CA ASN A 341 22.00 35.01 -19.26
C ASN A 341 21.65 34.99 -17.76
N ILE A 342 20.40 35.29 -17.42
CA ILE A 342 19.92 35.38 -16.03
C ILE A 342 18.91 34.27 -15.82
N TYR A 343 19.10 33.44 -14.80
CA TYR A 343 18.28 32.28 -14.50
C TYR A 343 17.88 32.28 -13.02
N HIS A 344 16.58 32.32 -12.77
CA HIS A 344 15.98 32.26 -11.44
C HIS A 344 15.29 30.89 -11.28
N MET A 345 15.89 30.03 -10.47
CA MET A 345 15.37 28.70 -10.18
C MET A 345 14.53 28.76 -8.91
N LYS A 346 13.26 28.39 -9.04
CA LYS A 346 12.30 28.30 -7.95
C LYS A 346 11.86 26.86 -7.80
N THR A 347 11.78 26.41 -6.56
CA THR A 347 11.39 25.04 -6.25
C THR A 347 9.94 25.01 -5.84
N ASP A 348 9.18 24.11 -6.46
CA ASP A 348 7.80 23.85 -6.13
C ASP A 348 7.68 22.52 -5.40
N ASN A 349 6.92 22.52 -4.31
CA ASN A 349 6.61 21.33 -3.53
C ASN A 349 5.16 20.89 -3.67
N ASP A 350 4.30 21.53 -4.46
CA ASP A 350 3.03 20.90 -4.75
C ASP A 350 3.22 19.77 -5.78
N SER A 351 2.45 18.69 -5.64
CA SER A 351 2.61 17.48 -6.48
C SER A 351 2.12 17.68 -7.91
N LEU A 352 1.92 18.92 -8.37
CA LEU A 352 1.13 19.26 -9.54
C LEU A 352 1.93 20.24 -10.42
N ALA A 353 2.35 19.85 -11.62
CA ALA A 353 3.17 20.70 -12.49
C ALA A 353 2.42 21.91 -13.06
N PHE A 354 1.11 22.06 -12.79
CA PHE A 354 0.22 23.03 -13.43
C PHE A 354 -0.51 24.00 -12.50
N ASN A 355 -0.57 23.78 -11.18
CA ASN A 355 -0.96 24.87 -10.27
C ASN A 355 0.32 25.58 -9.85
N ASN A 356 0.65 26.69 -10.49
CA ASN A 356 1.60 27.65 -9.90
C ASN A 356 1.01 28.33 -8.64
N LYS A 357 0.20 27.63 -7.84
CA LYS A 357 -0.29 28.08 -6.54
C LYS A 357 0.66 27.52 -5.49
N LEU A 358 1.83 28.13 -5.45
CA LEU A 358 2.78 28.04 -4.34
C LEU A 358 1.98 28.06 -3.03
N TYR A 359 2.04 26.96 -2.28
CA TYR A 359 1.46 26.94 -0.94
C TYR A 359 2.18 28.01 -0.10
N GLU A 360 1.38 28.87 0.53
CA GLU A 360 1.78 30.18 1.08
C GLU A 360 3.09 30.19 1.91
N ASN A 361 3.90 31.23 1.65
CA ASN A 361 5.06 31.74 2.43
C ASN A 361 6.43 31.06 2.23
N ALA A 362 6.82 30.72 0.99
CA ALA A 362 8.23 30.44 0.68
C ALA A 362 9.05 31.74 0.53
N ILE A 363 10.29 31.77 1.05
CA ILE A 363 11.21 32.93 0.98
C ILE A 363 11.40 33.44 -0.46
N GLN A 364 11.35 32.54 -1.45
CA GLN A 364 11.54 32.84 -2.87
C GLN A 364 10.44 33.73 -3.50
N ASP A 365 9.29 33.88 -2.84
CA ASP A 365 8.17 34.71 -3.32
C ASP A 365 8.19 36.13 -2.73
N LEU A 366 9.20 36.45 -1.91
CA LEU A 366 9.38 37.78 -1.35
C LEU A 366 10.03 38.70 -2.36
N GLY A 367 9.35 39.78 -2.72
CA GLY A 367 9.83 40.72 -3.72
C GLY A 367 9.71 40.18 -5.15
N VAL A 368 10.38 40.85 -6.07
CA VAL A 368 10.39 40.62 -7.52
C VAL A 368 11.85 40.51 -7.93
N ASP A 369 12.19 39.37 -8.53
CA ASP A 369 13.52 39.15 -9.08
C ASP A 369 13.87 40.19 -10.15
N ILE A 370 15.16 40.44 -10.35
CA ILE A 370 15.60 41.19 -11.54
C ILE A 370 15.15 40.47 -12.81
N ASN A 371 14.92 41.21 -13.90
CA ASN A 371 14.43 40.63 -15.15
C ASN A 371 15.33 39.48 -15.63
N GLY A 372 14.77 38.28 -15.80
CA GLY A 372 15.51 37.05 -16.09
C GLY A 372 14.61 35.88 -16.47
N ASN A 373 15.21 34.72 -16.75
CA ASN A 373 14.50 33.49 -17.08
C ASN A 373 14.10 32.76 -15.80
N GLU A 374 12.80 32.69 -15.52
CA GLU A 374 12.28 31.90 -14.42
C GLU A 374 12.15 30.41 -14.81
N VAL A 375 12.65 29.54 -13.94
CA VAL A 375 12.68 28.09 -14.06
C VAL A 375 12.04 27.48 -12.82
N LEU A 376 11.04 26.62 -13.03
CA LEU A 376 10.39 25.87 -11.96
C LEU A 376 10.93 24.44 -11.89
N ILE A 377 11.26 23.99 -10.69
CA ILE A 377 11.74 22.62 -10.42
C ILE A 377 10.77 22.00 -9.41
N ASN A 378 10.01 20.99 -9.83
CA ASN A 378 9.08 20.30 -8.95
C ASN A 378 9.84 19.20 -8.16
N ILE A 379 9.85 19.32 -6.84
CA ILE A 379 10.44 18.31 -5.94
C ILE A 379 9.37 17.36 -5.35
N GLY A 380 8.09 17.65 -5.57
CA GLY A 380 6.94 16.90 -5.06
C GLY A 380 6.54 17.30 -3.64
N ASN A 381 5.39 16.79 -3.17
CA ASN A 381 4.85 17.14 -1.85
C ASN A 381 5.62 16.52 -0.68
N VAL A 382 6.65 17.27 -0.32
CA VAL A 382 7.52 17.06 0.84
C VAL A 382 6.77 17.24 2.16
N ASP A 383 5.73 18.07 2.20
CA ASP A 383 5.13 18.54 3.46
C ASP A 383 3.70 18.01 3.70
N ALA A 384 3.16 17.14 2.83
CA ALA A 384 1.78 16.61 2.87
C ALA A 384 1.36 15.98 4.21
N ILE A 385 2.35 15.49 4.96
CA ILE A 385 2.15 14.68 6.17
C ILE A 385 2.05 15.57 7.42
N LEU A 386 2.41 16.85 7.35
CA LEU A 386 2.42 17.75 8.50
C LEU A 386 1.56 18.98 8.21
N ASN A 387 0.55 19.22 9.05
CA ASN A 387 -0.23 20.47 9.13
C ASN A 387 0.65 21.67 9.57
N THR A 388 1.80 21.88 8.93
CA THR A 388 2.69 23.01 9.16
C THR A 388 2.51 24.00 8.02
N ASN A 389 1.92 25.16 8.32
CA ASN A 389 1.64 26.26 7.38
C ASN A 389 2.90 26.96 6.81
N VAL A 390 4.04 26.27 6.69
CA VAL A 390 5.28 26.78 6.09
C VAL A 390 5.98 25.61 5.40
N SER A 391 6.05 25.62 4.06
CA SER A 391 6.93 24.69 3.34
C SER A 391 8.38 25.14 3.49
N VAL A 392 9.04 24.73 4.57
CA VAL A 392 10.48 24.98 4.75
C VAL A 392 11.29 24.08 3.81
N SER A 393 10.70 22.97 3.37
CA SER A 393 11.40 21.93 2.64
C SER A 393 11.72 22.29 1.19
N SER A 394 10.83 22.99 0.49
CA SER A 394 11.09 23.55 -0.85
C SER A 394 12.29 24.50 -0.90
N HIS A 395 12.63 25.13 0.24
CA HIS A 395 13.73 26.08 0.37
C HIS A 395 15.11 25.43 0.59
N PHE A 396 15.21 24.10 0.77
CA PHE A 396 16.52 23.46 0.91
C PHE A 396 17.10 23.08 -0.46
N LEU A 397 18.27 23.64 -0.76
CA LEU A 397 18.99 23.41 -2.02
C LEU A 397 19.33 21.93 -2.30
N THR A 398 19.52 21.10 -1.27
CA THR A 398 19.82 19.67 -1.42
C THR A 398 18.78 18.96 -2.30
N TYR A 399 17.49 19.32 -2.17
CA TYR A 399 16.40 18.69 -2.92
C TYR A 399 16.37 19.17 -4.37
N THR A 400 16.54 20.48 -4.57
CA THR A 400 16.70 21.08 -5.89
C THR A 400 17.86 20.44 -6.65
N ALA A 401 19.02 20.26 -5.99
CA ALA A 401 20.17 19.59 -6.57
C ALA A 401 19.86 18.14 -6.94
N ALA A 402 19.28 17.34 -6.04
CA ALA A 402 18.93 15.95 -6.30
C ALA A 402 17.98 15.79 -7.51
N THR A 403 16.95 16.64 -7.60
CA THR A 403 16.02 16.64 -8.75
C THR A 403 16.72 17.05 -10.04
N LEU A 404 17.60 18.05 -10.01
CA LEU A 404 18.40 18.45 -11.18
C LEU A 404 19.38 17.35 -11.63
N TYR A 405 19.95 16.58 -10.69
CA TYR A 405 20.72 15.38 -11.00
C TYR A 405 19.86 14.33 -11.71
N PHE A 406 18.63 14.12 -11.23
CA PHE A 406 17.71 13.20 -11.86
C PHE A 406 17.29 13.66 -13.27
N PHE A 407 17.00 14.96 -13.45
CA PHE A 407 16.68 15.54 -14.75
C PHE A 407 17.84 15.43 -15.74
N SER A 408 19.05 15.71 -15.27
CA SER A 408 20.30 15.51 -16.00
C SER A 408 20.41 14.05 -16.49
N TYR A 409 20.21 13.08 -15.60
CA TYR A 409 20.16 11.65 -15.93
C TYR A 409 19.06 11.29 -16.94
N LEU A 410 17.84 11.82 -16.81
CA LEU A 410 16.76 11.57 -17.77
C LEU A 410 17.12 12.06 -19.18
N LEU A 411 17.79 13.21 -19.29
CA LEU A 411 18.25 13.76 -20.57
C LEU A 411 19.55 13.09 -21.08
N GLU A 412 20.19 12.18 -20.32
CA GLU A 412 21.21 11.29 -20.87
C GLU A 412 20.62 10.33 -21.91
N GLN A 413 19.35 9.95 -21.75
CA GLN A 413 18.63 9.13 -22.71
C GLN A 413 18.28 9.93 -23.98
N LYS A 414 18.64 9.35 -25.14
CA LYS A 414 18.59 10.04 -26.44
C LYS A 414 17.18 10.46 -26.86
N ASP A 415 16.18 9.62 -26.68
CA ASP A 415 14.80 9.93 -27.10
C ASP A 415 14.20 11.05 -26.24
N ASN A 416 14.49 11.06 -24.94
CA ASN A 416 14.12 12.15 -24.03
C ASN A 416 14.77 13.46 -24.47
N ASP A 417 16.08 13.46 -24.77
CA ASP A 417 16.77 14.64 -25.29
C ASP A 417 16.15 15.12 -26.61
N GLU A 418 15.86 14.20 -27.54
CA GLU A 418 15.21 14.50 -28.82
C GLU A 418 13.84 15.15 -28.66
N LYS A 419 13.02 14.67 -27.72
CA LYS A 419 11.72 15.29 -27.36
C LYS A 419 11.87 16.73 -26.89
N THR A 420 13.06 17.14 -26.44
CA THR A 420 13.33 18.49 -25.95
C THR A 420 14.03 19.43 -26.95
N LYS A 421 14.44 18.95 -28.14
CA LYS A 421 15.25 19.77 -29.09
C LYS A 421 14.54 21.00 -29.65
N ASN A 422 13.22 20.94 -29.80
CA ASN A 422 12.42 22.01 -30.42
C ASN A 422 11.58 22.81 -29.44
N VAL A 423 11.82 22.66 -28.13
CA VAL A 423 11.13 23.41 -27.08
C VAL A 423 12.08 24.39 -26.39
N SER A 424 11.52 25.37 -25.68
CA SER A 424 12.32 26.24 -24.81
C SER A 424 12.86 25.47 -23.61
N LEU A 425 13.90 26.00 -22.95
CA LEU A 425 14.35 25.49 -21.65
C LEU A 425 13.20 25.34 -20.65
N LYS A 426 12.30 26.31 -20.59
CA LYS A 426 11.07 26.25 -19.77
C LYS A 426 10.18 25.07 -20.17
N GLY A 427 10.01 24.82 -21.47
CA GLY A 427 9.28 23.65 -21.98
C GLY A 427 9.97 22.32 -21.64
N THR A 428 11.31 22.27 -21.66
CA THR A 428 12.07 21.08 -21.23
C THR A 428 11.85 20.77 -19.76
N LEU A 429 11.94 21.77 -18.89
CA LEU A 429 11.71 21.59 -17.46
C LEU A 429 10.25 21.26 -17.15
N LEU A 430 9.30 21.83 -17.90
CA LEU A 430 7.89 21.42 -17.80
C LEU A 430 7.71 19.94 -18.15
N TYR A 431 8.29 19.47 -19.25
CA TYR A 431 8.28 18.06 -19.65
C TYR A 431 8.84 17.12 -18.56
N LEU A 432 9.94 17.52 -17.93
CA LEU A 432 10.57 16.77 -16.83
C LEU A 432 9.72 16.82 -15.54
N ASN A 433 9.14 17.97 -15.20
CA ASN A 433 8.24 18.13 -14.05
C ASN A 433 6.94 17.34 -14.23
N GLU A 434 6.35 17.34 -15.43
CA GLU A 434 5.18 16.52 -15.76
C GLU A 434 5.50 15.04 -15.51
N PHE A 435 6.66 14.56 -15.95
CA PHE A 435 7.08 13.19 -15.66
C PHE A 435 7.11 12.89 -14.15
N MET A 436 7.62 13.81 -13.34
CA MET A 436 7.62 13.68 -11.88
C MET A 436 6.21 13.62 -11.31
N GLU A 437 5.36 14.59 -11.65
CA GLU A 437 3.96 14.65 -11.23
C GLU A 437 3.23 13.34 -11.53
N GLN A 438 3.38 12.79 -12.75
CA GLN A 438 2.67 11.57 -13.13
C GLN A 438 3.06 10.36 -12.29
N ASN A 439 4.35 10.23 -11.97
CA ASN A 439 4.80 9.16 -11.08
C ASN A 439 4.37 9.42 -9.64
N TYR A 440 4.34 10.68 -9.22
CA TYR A 440 3.90 11.06 -7.87
C TYR A 440 2.41 10.80 -7.68
N LYS A 441 1.54 11.07 -8.67
CA LYS A 441 0.11 10.73 -8.62
C LYS A 441 -0.13 9.25 -8.33
N LEU A 442 0.58 8.36 -9.02
CA LEU A 442 0.51 6.92 -8.77
C LEU A 442 0.98 6.54 -7.37
N ILE A 443 1.93 7.30 -6.82
CA ILE A 443 2.41 7.12 -5.46
C ILE A 443 1.40 7.68 -4.43
N PHE A 444 0.76 8.83 -4.67
CA PHE A 444 -0.25 9.42 -3.78
C PHE A 444 -1.54 8.61 -3.69
N ASP A 445 -1.94 7.92 -4.75
CA ASP A 445 -3.02 6.93 -4.67
C ASP A 445 -2.68 5.76 -3.73
N LEU A 446 -1.41 5.54 -3.37
CA LEU A 446 -1.01 4.66 -2.25
C LEU A 446 -1.30 5.31 -0.89
N ASP A 447 -1.18 6.63 -0.78
CA ASP A 447 -1.26 7.38 0.49
C ASP A 447 -2.70 7.53 1.00
N THR A 448 -3.69 7.70 0.12
CA THR A 448 -5.11 7.59 0.54
C THR A 448 -5.42 6.22 1.17
N ASN A 449 -4.71 5.17 0.77
CA ASN A 449 -4.81 3.84 1.38
C ASN A 449 -3.92 3.67 2.64
N LEU A 450 -2.81 4.40 2.77
CA LEU A 450 -1.92 4.44 3.97
C LEU A 450 -2.53 5.27 5.11
N SER A 451 -3.12 6.42 4.80
CA SER A 451 -3.83 7.32 5.73
C SER A 451 -4.91 6.59 6.52
N MET A 452 -5.65 5.68 5.87
CA MET A 452 -6.66 4.86 6.54
C MET A 452 -6.06 3.89 7.57
N GLN A 453 -4.82 3.41 7.37
CA GLN A 453 -4.12 2.55 8.33
C GLN A 453 -3.44 3.30 9.48
N TYR A 454 -3.06 4.57 9.30
CA TYR A 454 -2.50 5.38 10.40
C TYR A 454 -3.49 5.53 11.57
N ASN A 455 -4.78 5.40 11.29
CA ASN A 455 -5.86 5.40 12.29
C ASN A 455 -6.17 4.01 12.87
N SER A 456 -5.56 2.92 12.39
CA SER A 456 -5.86 1.55 12.81
C SER A 456 -4.62 0.64 12.95
N VAL A 457 -3.97 0.72 14.12
CA VAL A 457 -3.25 -0.37 14.85
C VAL A 457 -1.80 -0.75 14.45
N ASN A 458 -0.93 -0.81 15.48
CA ASN A 458 0.44 -1.37 15.56
C ASN A 458 0.50 -2.87 15.23
N PHE A 459 1.37 -3.38 14.32
CA PHE A 459 1.78 -4.80 14.31
C PHE A 459 3.13 -5.14 13.63
N ASN A 460 3.75 -6.22 14.14
CA ASN A 460 5.06 -6.83 13.81
C ASN A 460 5.07 -7.64 12.49
N MET A 461 6.25 -7.77 11.87
CA MET A 461 6.53 -8.39 10.56
C MET A 461 6.89 -9.88 10.62
N ASP A 462 6.36 -10.69 9.69
CA ASP A 462 7.04 -11.90 9.19
C ASP A 462 6.67 -12.28 7.73
N ASN A 463 7.65 -12.11 6.83
CA ASN A 463 8.00 -12.86 5.60
C ASN A 463 6.98 -13.28 4.50
N LYS A 464 7.08 -12.61 3.33
CA LYS A 464 7.53 -13.11 1.98
C LYS A 464 6.82 -12.36 0.82
N ALA A 465 7.62 -11.63 0.03
CA ALA A 465 7.27 -10.97 -1.25
C ALA A 465 6.28 -9.78 -1.19
N THR A 466 6.32 -9.02 -0.12
CA THR A 466 5.73 -7.67 -0.03
C THR A 466 6.83 -6.74 0.46
N ILE A 467 7.06 -5.65 -0.28
CA ILE A 467 7.80 -4.51 0.24
C ILE A 467 7.08 -4.15 1.55
N SER A 468 7.78 -4.29 2.67
CA SER A 468 7.21 -3.92 3.98
C SER A 468 6.70 -2.49 3.89
N PRO A 469 5.58 -2.12 4.53
CA PRO A 469 5.21 -0.72 4.63
C PRO A 469 6.42 -0.01 5.22
N ILE A 470 7.11 0.76 4.38
CA ILE A 470 8.12 1.68 4.84
C ILE A 470 7.42 2.45 5.94
N THR A 471 8.01 2.48 7.14
CA THR A 471 7.55 3.38 8.18
C THR A 471 7.66 4.77 7.55
N TYR A 472 6.55 5.28 6.98
CA TYR A 472 6.53 6.53 6.22
C TYR A 472 6.75 7.65 7.21
N ASN A 473 8.01 7.98 7.45
CA ASN A 473 8.45 8.80 8.55
C ASN A 473 9.37 9.88 8.00
N LYS A 474 8.91 11.15 8.07
CA LYS A 474 9.72 12.38 8.10
C LYS A 474 10.72 12.66 6.96
N ASN A 475 10.82 11.83 5.93
CA ASN A 475 11.78 12.07 4.85
C ASN A 475 11.24 13.13 3.89
N LYS A 476 12.05 14.12 3.56
CA LYS A 476 11.59 15.33 2.87
C LYS A 476 11.50 15.11 1.35
N ASN A 477 12.41 14.38 0.71
CA ASN A 477 12.32 14.07 -0.74
C ASN A 477 11.89 12.62 -1.05
N TRP A 478 10.95 12.11 -0.25
CA TRP A 478 10.54 10.70 -0.25
C TRP A 478 9.94 10.23 -1.59
N LEU A 479 9.29 11.11 -2.35
CA LEU A 479 8.68 10.76 -3.63
C LEU A 479 9.73 10.43 -4.70
N LEU A 480 10.77 11.27 -4.84
CA LEU A 480 11.90 10.99 -5.73
C LEU A 480 12.63 9.72 -5.30
N LEU A 481 12.78 9.51 -3.98
CA LEU A 481 13.36 8.30 -3.42
C LEU A 481 12.62 7.03 -3.86
N ILE A 482 11.28 7.04 -3.76
CA ILE A 482 10.43 5.92 -4.18
C ILE A 482 10.54 5.70 -5.68
N LEU A 483 10.50 6.78 -6.47
CA LEU A 483 10.65 6.67 -7.92
C LEU A 483 12.00 6.04 -8.29
N LEU A 484 13.09 6.50 -7.71
CA LEU A 484 14.43 5.93 -7.93
C LEU A 484 14.53 4.48 -7.46
N ASN A 485 13.96 4.14 -6.31
CA ASN A 485 13.92 2.76 -5.83
C ASN A 485 13.11 1.85 -6.76
N ASN A 486 11.99 2.33 -7.31
CA ASN A 486 11.22 1.59 -8.31
C ASN A 486 12.05 1.37 -9.59
N ILE A 487 12.74 2.40 -10.09
CA ILE A 487 13.62 2.31 -11.25
C ILE A 487 14.77 1.32 -11.00
N LYS A 488 15.47 1.42 -9.86
CA LYS A 488 16.55 0.49 -9.47
C LYS A 488 16.05 -0.95 -9.37
N HIS A 489 14.88 -1.17 -8.78
CA HIS A 489 14.27 -2.50 -8.69
C HIS A 489 13.99 -3.09 -10.07
N ASP A 490 13.50 -2.29 -11.03
CA ASP A 490 13.29 -2.77 -12.40
C ASP A 490 14.59 -3.10 -13.13
N LEU A 491 15.71 -2.54 -12.65
CA LEU A 491 17.05 -2.77 -13.18
C LEU A 491 17.81 -3.92 -12.51
N ASP A 492 17.23 -4.57 -11.49
CA ASP A 492 17.93 -5.48 -10.57
C ASP A 492 19.24 -4.89 -10.03
N ILE A 493 19.31 -3.56 -9.92
CA ILE A 493 20.45 -2.87 -9.33
C ILE A 493 20.31 -3.00 -7.83
N ARG A 494 21.03 -3.98 -7.27
CA ARG A 494 21.14 -4.18 -5.83
C ARG A 494 22.12 -3.15 -5.28
N THR A 495 21.59 -2.09 -4.69
CA THR A 495 22.38 -1.20 -3.84
C THR A 495 22.40 -1.76 -2.43
N ASP A 496 23.58 -1.81 -1.78
CA ASP A 496 23.74 -2.26 -0.38
C ASP A 496 22.96 -1.42 0.65
N HIS A 497 22.35 -0.31 0.21
CA HIS A 497 21.64 0.65 1.04
C HIS A 497 20.18 0.69 0.59
N TYR A 498 19.27 0.10 1.39
CA TYR A 498 17.87 0.51 1.38
C TYR A 498 17.83 1.87 2.08
N LEU A 499 17.59 2.94 1.31
CA LEU A 499 17.64 4.32 1.79
C LEU A 499 16.70 4.49 3.00
N LYS A 500 17.29 4.66 4.19
CA LYS A 500 16.57 5.00 5.43
C LYS A 500 16.42 6.52 5.55
N ASP A 501 15.58 6.98 6.47
CA ASP A 501 15.24 8.40 6.69
C ASP A 501 16.44 9.34 6.91
N GLU A 502 17.63 8.82 7.25
CA GLU A 502 18.87 9.60 7.47
C GLU A 502 19.84 9.58 6.26
N GLN A 503 19.44 9.05 5.10
CA GLN A 503 20.33 8.82 3.96
C GLN A 503 19.96 9.59 2.68
N GLU A 504 19.16 10.67 2.76
CA GLU A 504 18.77 11.49 1.59
C GLU A 504 19.97 11.97 0.77
N ALA A 505 21.10 12.27 1.43
CA ALA A 505 22.35 12.66 0.78
C ALA A 505 22.86 11.61 -0.25
N LEU A 506 22.43 10.35 -0.14
CA LEU A 506 22.81 9.27 -1.06
C LEU A 506 21.97 9.20 -2.34
N ILE A 507 20.90 10.00 -2.48
CA ILE A 507 20.06 10.01 -3.69
C ILE A 507 20.89 10.26 -4.95
N ILE A 508 21.77 11.25 -4.91
CA ILE A 508 22.64 11.60 -6.04
C ILE A 508 23.64 10.47 -6.34
N GLU A 509 24.14 9.79 -5.30
CA GLU A 509 25.04 8.65 -5.47
C GLU A 509 24.34 7.46 -6.13
N ASP A 510 23.06 7.25 -5.84
CA ASP A 510 22.26 6.22 -6.52
C ASP A 510 21.95 6.59 -7.97
N ILE A 511 21.75 7.87 -8.29
CA ILE A 511 21.64 8.34 -9.68
C ILE A 511 22.94 8.08 -10.44
N PHE A 512 24.11 8.35 -9.85
CA PHE A 512 25.38 8.02 -10.47
C PHE A 512 25.53 6.51 -10.75
N LYS A 513 25.08 5.65 -9.84
CA LYS A 513 25.08 4.20 -10.08
C LYS A 513 24.20 3.80 -11.26
N LEU A 514 23.03 4.43 -11.41
CA LEU A 514 22.17 4.20 -12.59
C LEU A 514 22.90 4.53 -13.89
N SER A 515 23.57 5.69 -13.95
CA SER A 515 24.39 6.10 -15.10
C SER A 515 25.58 5.15 -15.33
N ASP A 516 26.29 4.73 -14.28
CA ASP A 516 27.47 3.85 -14.37
C ASP A 516 27.10 2.46 -14.93
N GLU A 517 25.90 1.95 -14.62
CA GLU A 517 25.36 0.69 -15.15
C GLU A 517 24.88 0.80 -16.61
N LYS A 518 24.94 1.99 -17.22
CA LYS A 518 24.50 2.27 -18.60
C LYS A 518 23.02 1.94 -18.83
N ARG A 519 22.22 2.22 -17.82
CA ARG A 519 20.78 1.96 -17.79
C ARG A 519 20.05 3.29 -17.68
N TYR A 520 19.09 3.52 -18.57
CA TYR A 520 18.40 4.80 -18.68
C TYR A 520 16.89 4.66 -18.60
N THR A 521 16.25 5.72 -18.11
CA THR A 521 14.80 5.85 -18.04
C THR A 521 14.32 6.64 -19.26
N ASN A 522 13.62 5.99 -20.18
CA ASN A 522 12.97 6.62 -21.32
C ASN A 522 11.50 6.93 -20.96
N ILE A 523 11.12 8.19 -21.05
CA ILE A 523 9.80 8.69 -20.64
C ILE A 523 8.80 8.40 -21.75
N ILE A 524 7.68 7.77 -21.39
CA ILE A 524 6.56 7.52 -22.29
C ILE A 524 5.66 8.75 -22.27
N SER A 525 5.53 9.42 -23.41
CA SER A 525 4.69 10.61 -23.58
C SER A 525 3.19 10.28 -23.55
N LYS A 526 2.37 11.32 -23.36
CA LYS A 526 0.92 11.22 -23.47
C LYS A 526 0.49 10.71 -24.86
N GLU A 527 1.09 11.23 -25.93
CA GLU A 527 0.76 10.82 -27.30
C GLU A 527 1.12 9.36 -27.59
N GLU A 528 2.20 8.84 -26.98
CA GLU A 528 2.55 7.43 -27.06
C GLU A 528 1.49 6.54 -26.40
N VAL A 529 1.01 6.93 -25.22
CA VAL A 529 -0.05 6.20 -24.50
C VAL A 529 -1.38 6.26 -25.25
N GLU A 530 -1.69 7.37 -25.92
CA GLU A 530 -2.85 7.47 -26.81
C GLU A 530 -2.80 6.46 -27.96
N LYS A 531 -1.64 6.30 -28.60
CA LYS A 531 -1.46 5.27 -29.64
C LYS A 531 -1.67 3.86 -29.09
N PHE A 532 -1.21 3.58 -27.87
CA PHE A 532 -1.39 2.26 -27.25
C PHE A 532 -2.86 1.95 -26.93
N LYS A 533 -3.72 2.95 -26.70
CA LYS A 533 -5.17 2.76 -26.53
C LYS A 533 -5.83 2.23 -27.80
N GLU A 534 -5.37 2.66 -28.96
CA GLU A 534 -5.96 2.29 -30.27
C GLU A 534 -5.36 1.00 -30.85
N GLY A 535 -4.04 0.89 -30.81
CA GLY A 535 -3.29 -0.20 -31.43
C GLY A 535 -2.91 -1.34 -30.50
N GLY A 536 -2.96 -1.12 -29.18
CA GLY A 536 -2.27 -1.95 -28.19
C GLY A 536 -0.76 -1.66 -28.17
N CYS A 537 -0.06 -2.30 -27.23
CA CYS A 537 1.39 -2.20 -27.13
C CYS A 537 2.08 -3.17 -28.09
N GLU A 538 2.96 -2.68 -28.97
CA GLU A 538 3.69 -3.51 -29.92
C GLU A 538 4.87 -4.23 -29.27
N LYS A 539 5.66 -3.51 -28.45
CA LYS A 539 6.88 -4.02 -27.82
C LYS A 539 6.63 -4.52 -26.40
N ILE A 540 7.45 -5.47 -25.94
CA ILE A 540 7.39 -6.02 -24.57
C ILE A 540 7.63 -4.93 -23.51
N GLU A 541 8.45 -3.93 -23.82
CA GLU A 541 8.73 -2.77 -22.95
C GLU A 541 7.46 -1.96 -22.65
N ASP A 542 6.68 -1.64 -23.68
CA ASP A 542 5.45 -0.85 -23.58
C ASP A 542 4.39 -1.67 -22.82
N LYS A 543 4.31 -2.97 -23.13
CA LYS A 543 3.48 -3.93 -22.41
C LYS A 543 3.84 -3.96 -20.91
N ARG A 544 5.13 -3.98 -20.57
CA ARG A 544 5.59 -3.95 -19.17
C ARG A 544 5.19 -2.67 -18.47
N ALA A 545 5.39 -1.52 -19.13
CA ALA A 545 5.02 -0.22 -18.59
C ALA A 545 3.50 -0.12 -18.36
N MET A 546 2.69 -0.48 -19.36
CA MET A 546 1.23 -0.44 -19.26
C MET A 546 0.67 -1.49 -18.29
N HIS A 547 1.29 -2.67 -18.19
CA HIS A 547 0.90 -3.68 -17.19
C HIS A 547 0.96 -3.09 -15.77
N LYS A 548 1.99 -2.28 -15.52
CA LYS A 548 2.28 -1.59 -14.26
C LYS A 548 1.81 -0.13 -14.24
N CYS A 549 0.94 0.30 -15.16
CA CYS A 549 0.49 1.67 -15.41
C CYS A 549 1.57 2.75 -15.15
N ARG A 550 2.70 2.70 -15.88
CA ARG A 550 3.82 3.64 -15.71
C ARG A 550 4.01 4.56 -16.91
N THR A 551 4.61 5.73 -16.67
CA THR A 551 5.03 6.71 -17.69
C THR A 551 6.49 6.57 -18.12
N TYR A 552 7.14 5.43 -17.85
CA TYR A 552 8.51 5.20 -18.30
C TYR A 552 8.76 3.74 -18.65
N LYS A 553 9.76 3.56 -19.51
CA LYS A 553 10.43 2.30 -19.79
C LYS A 553 11.92 2.42 -19.49
N VAL A 554 12.54 1.28 -19.28
CA VAL A 554 13.94 1.18 -18.91
C VAL A 554 14.70 0.59 -20.09
N VAL A 555 15.75 1.28 -20.53
CA VAL A 555 16.49 0.98 -21.77
C VAL A 555 18.01 1.03 -21.54
N ASP A 556 18.77 0.44 -22.44
CA ASP A 556 20.23 0.59 -22.49
C ASP A 556 20.67 1.85 -23.27
N GLU A 557 21.99 2.06 -23.41
CA GLU A 557 22.56 3.18 -24.20
C GLU A 557 22.06 3.25 -25.65
N SER A 558 21.73 2.11 -26.25
CA SER A 558 21.20 2.04 -27.63
C SER A 558 19.71 2.37 -27.71
N SER A 559 19.08 2.70 -26.58
CA SER A 559 17.64 2.83 -26.41
C SER A 559 16.89 1.53 -26.71
N SER A 560 17.58 0.40 -26.58
CA SER A 560 16.99 -0.93 -26.68
C SER A 560 16.59 -1.43 -25.30
N ASP A 561 15.50 -2.21 -25.21
CA ASP A 561 15.10 -2.82 -23.94
C ASP A 561 16.15 -3.84 -23.47
N ILE A 562 16.21 -3.99 -22.15
CA ILE A 562 16.92 -5.06 -21.46
C ILE A 562 16.16 -6.40 -21.60
N THR A 563 14.84 -6.33 -21.81
CA THR A 563 13.93 -7.48 -21.97
C THR A 563 13.28 -7.51 -23.36
N THR A 564 14.07 -7.78 -24.40
CA THR A 564 13.58 -7.80 -25.79
C THR A 564 12.72 -9.01 -26.13
N THR A 565 12.78 -10.08 -25.32
CA THR A 565 12.02 -11.32 -25.56
C THR A 565 11.21 -11.78 -24.35
N LYS A 566 10.20 -12.61 -24.59
CA LYS A 566 9.43 -13.29 -23.54
C LYS A 566 10.31 -14.17 -22.65
N ALA A 567 11.36 -14.77 -23.21
CA ALA A 567 12.31 -15.57 -22.45
C ALA A 567 13.10 -14.69 -21.47
N ASP A 568 13.50 -13.50 -21.88
CA ASP A 568 14.22 -12.56 -21.00
C ASP A 568 13.30 -11.98 -19.92
N ALA A 569 12.05 -11.67 -20.26
CA ALA A 569 11.04 -11.30 -19.27
C ALA A 569 10.78 -12.42 -18.24
N SER A 570 10.82 -13.68 -18.68
CA SER A 570 10.68 -14.86 -17.82
C SER A 570 11.90 -15.10 -16.91
N LYS A 571 13.11 -14.73 -17.34
CA LYS A 571 14.31 -14.76 -16.47
C LYS A 571 14.21 -13.69 -15.38
N LEU A 572 13.74 -12.50 -15.74
CA LEU A 572 13.65 -11.35 -14.82
C LEU A 572 12.51 -11.51 -13.80
N TYR A 573 11.32 -11.95 -14.24
CA TYR A 573 10.12 -11.99 -13.41
C TYR A 573 9.66 -13.40 -13.04
N THR A 574 10.34 -14.44 -13.50
CA THR A 574 9.90 -15.85 -13.45
C THR A 574 8.67 -16.14 -14.32
N TYR A 575 8.54 -17.38 -14.81
CA TYR A 575 7.39 -17.85 -15.58
C TYR A 575 6.06 -17.79 -14.81
N THR A 576 6.11 -17.72 -13.47
CA THR A 576 4.90 -17.65 -12.62
C THR A 576 4.39 -16.23 -12.41
N SER A 577 5.13 -15.19 -12.83
CA SER A 577 4.65 -13.80 -12.73
C SER A 577 3.45 -13.52 -13.63
N ASN A 578 2.56 -12.64 -13.16
CA ASN A 578 1.37 -12.25 -13.91
C ASN A 578 1.72 -11.52 -15.24
N PHE A 579 2.83 -10.79 -15.27
CA PHE A 579 3.33 -10.16 -16.50
C PHE A 579 3.78 -11.21 -17.52
N THR A 580 4.61 -12.18 -17.13
CA THR A 580 5.05 -13.23 -18.07
C THR A 580 3.87 -14.07 -18.58
N ARG A 581 2.86 -14.29 -17.73
CA ARG A 581 1.60 -14.93 -18.10
C ARG A 581 0.78 -14.07 -19.08
N SER A 582 0.75 -12.75 -18.93
CA SER A 582 0.00 -11.88 -19.85
C SER A 582 0.58 -11.91 -21.27
N LEU A 583 1.91 -12.00 -21.41
CA LEU A 583 2.61 -12.18 -22.68
C LEU A 583 2.33 -13.53 -23.38
N SER A 584 1.60 -14.43 -22.73
CA SER A 584 1.25 -15.76 -23.27
C SER A 584 -0.21 -15.88 -23.68
N SER A 585 -1.00 -14.80 -23.55
CA SER A 585 -2.43 -14.81 -23.83
C SER A 585 -2.73 -14.58 -25.31
N GLN A 586 -3.75 -15.25 -25.85
CA GLN A 586 -4.28 -14.94 -27.18
C GLN A 586 -4.98 -13.56 -27.21
N ASP A 587 -5.45 -13.08 -26.06
CA ASP A 587 -6.11 -11.77 -25.91
C ASP A 587 -5.15 -10.66 -25.45
N GLU A 588 -3.83 -10.90 -25.53
CA GLU A 588 -2.80 -9.97 -25.07
C GLU A 588 -3.00 -8.54 -25.60
N LYS A 589 -3.32 -8.40 -26.89
CA LYS A 589 -3.57 -7.10 -27.52
C LYS A 589 -4.70 -6.33 -26.84
N ALA A 590 -5.85 -6.98 -26.67
CA ALA A 590 -7.03 -6.37 -26.05
C ALA A 590 -6.77 -6.00 -24.59
N TYR A 591 -6.06 -6.87 -23.85
CA TYR A 591 -5.64 -6.60 -22.48
C TYR A 591 -4.78 -5.33 -22.38
N PHE A 592 -3.77 -5.19 -23.25
CA PHE A 592 -2.89 -4.02 -23.21
C PHE A 592 -3.54 -2.74 -23.73
N MET A 593 -4.50 -2.82 -24.66
CA MET A 593 -5.34 -1.67 -25.00
C MET A 593 -6.10 -1.17 -23.77
N LYS A 594 -6.77 -2.06 -23.03
CA LYS A 594 -7.49 -1.70 -21.80
C LYS A 594 -6.58 -1.20 -20.68
N LYS A 595 -5.39 -1.79 -20.52
CA LYS A 595 -4.36 -1.27 -19.60
C LYS A 595 -3.85 0.12 -20.00
N SER A 596 -3.76 0.41 -21.29
CA SER A 596 -3.38 1.74 -21.79
C SER A 596 -4.50 2.76 -21.57
N GLU A 597 -5.78 2.38 -21.74
CA GLU A 597 -6.92 3.22 -21.38
C GLU A 597 -6.92 3.54 -19.88
N GLN A 598 -6.70 2.53 -19.03
CA GLN A 598 -6.55 2.69 -17.59
C GLN A 598 -5.40 3.65 -17.25
N THR A 599 -4.22 3.44 -17.85
CA THR A 599 -3.03 4.27 -17.61
C THR A 599 -3.28 5.70 -18.03
N TYR A 600 -3.92 5.91 -19.19
CA TYR A 600 -4.25 7.24 -19.68
C TYR A 600 -5.21 7.97 -18.75
N SER A 601 -6.26 7.28 -18.31
CA SER A 601 -7.25 7.85 -17.39
C SER A 601 -6.65 8.21 -16.04
N LEU A 602 -5.70 7.44 -15.53
CA LEU A 602 -5.07 7.69 -14.23
C LEU A 602 -4.08 8.86 -14.24
N LEU A 603 -3.45 9.11 -15.38
CA LEU A 603 -2.27 9.98 -15.45
C LEU A 603 -2.56 11.26 -16.26
N PHE A 604 -3.23 11.12 -17.40
CA PHE A 604 -3.37 12.23 -18.35
C PHE A 604 -4.78 12.79 -18.44
N ASP A 605 -5.78 12.07 -17.93
CA ASP A 605 -7.16 12.54 -17.91
C ASP A 605 -7.53 13.13 -16.54
N ASN A 606 -7.94 14.40 -16.54
CA ASN A 606 -8.42 15.09 -15.34
C ASN A 606 -9.96 15.15 -15.30
N SER A 607 -10.66 14.44 -16.20
CA SER A 607 -12.12 14.37 -16.22
C SER A 607 -12.66 13.50 -15.08
N THR A 608 -13.87 13.81 -14.58
CA THR A 608 -14.59 12.96 -13.61
C THR A 608 -15.34 11.80 -14.28
N GLN A 609 -15.06 11.54 -15.55
CA GLN A 609 -15.79 10.60 -16.41
C GLN A 609 -15.11 9.23 -16.47
N SER A 610 -13.83 9.09 -16.12
CA SER A 610 -13.15 7.80 -16.08
C SER A 610 -12.27 7.67 -14.85
N GLY A 611 -12.03 6.45 -14.36
CA GLY A 611 -11.13 6.22 -13.23
C GLY A 611 -10.91 4.76 -12.88
N SER A 612 -10.09 4.50 -11.86
CA SER A 612 -9.74 3.14 -11.43
C SER A 612 -10.05 2.87 -9.95
N ILE A 613 -10.36 1.61 -9.64
CA ILE A 613 -10.53 1.06 -8.27
C ILE A 613 -9.62 -0.15 -8.08
N ASN A 614 -9.12 -0.38 -6.87
CA ASN A 614 -8.37 -1.58 -6.52
C ASN A 614 -9.33 -2.69 -6.07
N LEU A 615 -9.15 -3.92 -6.54
CA LEU A 615 -10.01 -5.05 -6.17
C LEU A 615 -9.81 -5.49 -4.71
N TYR A 616 -8.67 -5.16 -4.09
CA TYR A 616 -8.47 -5.40 -2.66
C TYR A 616 -9.38 -4.56 -1.77
N ASP A 617 -9.73 -3.34 -2.19
CA ASP A 617 -10.63 -2.48 -1.42
C ASP A 617 -12.02 -3.11 -1.31
N VAL A 618 -12.40 -3.97 -2.25
CA VAL A 618 -13.69 -4.71 -2.27
C VAL A 618 -13.70 -5.87 -1.25
N LYS A 619 -12.53 -6.26 -0.70
CA LYS A 619 -12.37 -7.38 0.25
C LYS A 619 -12.37 -6.86 1.69
N ASP A 620 -13.46 -7.15 2.39
CA ASP A 620 -13.67 -6.82 3.81
C ASP A 620 -12.91 -7.83 4.71
N ARG A 621 -11.59 -7.78 4.66
CA ARG A 621 -10.71 -8.37 5.68
C ARG A 621 -9.99 -7.19 6.32
N GLY A 622 -9.95 -7.14 7.64
CA GLY A 622 -9.18 -6.16 8.42
C GLY A 622 -7.66 -6.15 8.16
N GLU A 623 -7.19 -6.75 7.07
CA GLU A 623 -5.82 -6.63 6.55
C GLU A 623 -5.88 -6.10 5.11
N ILE A 624 -5.75 -4.78 4.96
CA ILE A 624 -5.41 -4.16 3.68
C ILE A 624 -4.00 -4.64 3.31
N LYS A 625 -3.88 -5.51 2.31
CA LYS A 625 -2.58 -5.81 1.69
C LYS A 625 -2.23 -4.67 0.74
N PHE A 626 -1.17 -3.93 1.04
CA PHE A 626 -0.64 -2.90 0.16
C PHE A 626 -0.26 -3.48 -1.20
N GLY A 627 -0.77 -2.85 -2.26
CA GLY A 627 -0.33 -3.09 -3.63
C GLY A 627 -0.64 -1.85 -4.46
N PHE A 628 0.36 -1.35 -5.18
CA PHE A 628 0.18 -0.31 -6.20
C PHE A 628 -1.04 -0.66 -7.06
N LEU A 629 -2.00 0.27 -7.25
CA LEU A 629 -3.14 0.10 -8.17
C LEU A 629 -2.69 -0.43 -9.54
N SER A 630 -1.51 0.02 -9.94
CA SER A 630 -0.88 -0.32 -11.19
C SER A 630 -0.30 -1.75 -11.23
N ALA A 631 0.07 -2.30 -10.07
CA ALA A 631 0.61 -3.65 -9.92
C ALA A 631 -0.31 -4.60 -9.14
N SER A 632 -1.57 -4.24 -8.85
CA SER A 632 -2.59 -5.06 -8.18
C SER A 632 -3.70 -5.47 -9.16
N SER A 633 -4.67 -6.22 -8.67
CA SER A 633 -5.90 -6.50 -9.42
C SER A 633 -6.79 -5.26 -9.31
N SER A 634 -7.34 -4.79 -10.43
CA SER A 634 -7.95 -3.45 -10.51
C SER A 634 -9.14 -3.43 -11.45
N VAL A 635 -10.03 -2.46 -11.28
CA VAL A 635 -11.14 -2.20 -12.20
C VAL A 635 -10.99 -0.80 -12.78
N TYR A 636 -10.93 -0.71 -14.10
CA TYR A 636 -11.02 0.54 -14.85
C TYR A 636 -12.47 0.79 -15.25
N VAL A 637 -12.95 2.00 -15.00
CA VAL A 637 -14.32 2.46 -15.28
C VAL A 637 -14.24 3.59 -16.29
N ASP A 638 -14.94 3.43 -17.41
CA ASP A 638 -15.11 4.46 -18.45
C ASP A 638 -16.61 4.79 -18.53
N LYS A 639 -17.01 5.96 -18.00
CA LYS A 639 -18.43 6.37 -17.95
C LYS A 639 -18.94 6.81 -19.31
N ASP A 640 -18.07 7.32 -20.19
CA ASP A 640 -18.48 7.80 -21.50
C ASP A 640 -18.78 6.64 -22.45
N LYS A 641 -18.00 5.56 -22.36
CA LYS A 641 -18.26 4.32 -23.10
C LYS A 641 -19.19 3.36 -22.37
N GLU A 642 -19.65 3.71 -21.17
CA GLU A 642 -20.40 2.84 -20.26
C GLU A 642 -19.76 1.44 -20.17
N SER A 643 -18.46 1.39 -19.85
CA SER A 643 -17.69 0.15 -19.86
C SER A 643 -16.78 -0.03 -18.64
N LEU A 644 -16.55 -1.29 -18.28
CA LEU A 644 -15.72 -1.73 -17.16
C LEU A 644 -14.66 -2.71 -17.69
N ALA A 645 -13.39 -2.49 -17.34
CA ALA A 645 -12.34 -3.49 -17.54
C ALA A 645 -11.85 -4.00 -16.18
N ILE A 646 -12.08 -5.27 -15.89
CA ILE A 646 -11.75 -5.91 -14.60
C ILE A 646 -10.51 -6.76 -14.81
N PHE A 647 -9.39 -6.34 -14.22
CA PHE A 647 -8.10 -7.02 -14.29
C PHE A 647 -7.88 -7.88 -13.04
N THR A 648 -8.10 -9.19 -13.16
CA THR A 648 -7.91 -10.16 -12.06
C THR A 648 -6.61 -10.96 -12.22
N LYS A 649 -6.15 -11.54 -11.12
CA LYS A 649 -4.97 -12.39 -11.02
C LYS A 649 -5.32 -13.73 -10.40
N ASP A 650 -4.35 -14.63 -10.38
CA ASP A 650 -4.53 -15.93 -9.73
C ASP A 650 -5.01 -15.79 -8.28
N LYS A 651 -6.04 -16.59 -7.95
CA LYS A 651 -6.75 -16.69 -6.66
C LYS A 651 -7.52 -15.45 -6.25
N ASP A 652 -7.83 -14.55 -7.18
CA ASP A 652 -8.72 -13.45 -6.88
C ASP A 652 -10.16 -13.90 -6.64
N ILE A 653 -10.82 -13.14 -5.77
CA ILE A 653 -12.24 -13.25 -5.47
C ILE A 653 -12.90 -11.95 -5.89
N VAL A 654 -13.89 -12.04 -6.78
CA VAL A 654 -14.68 -10.90 -7.27
C VAL A 654 -16.09 -11.02 -6.72
N ASP A 655 -16.46 -10.15 -5.79
CA ASP A 655 -17.84 -10.02 -5.32
C ASP A 655 -18.56 -8.96 -6.17
N ILE A 656 -19.55 -9.39 -6.95
CA ILE A 656 -20.23 -8.53 -7.93
C ILE A 656 -21.00 -7.40 -7.24
N GLU A 657 -21.73 -7.70 -6.16
CA GLU A 657 -22.57 -6.70 -5.49
C GLU A 657 -21.70 -5.62 -4.85
N ARG A 658 -20.67 -6.03 -4.10
CA ARG A 658 -19.71 -5.11 -3.47
C ARG A 658 -18.91 -4.31 -4.49
N LEU A 659 -18.54 -4.92 -5.62
CA LEU A 659 -17.83 -4.22 -6.69
C LEU A 659 -18.69 -3.09 -7.26
N TYR A 660 -19.94 -3.37 -7.60
CA TYR A 660 -20.85 -2.37 -8.14
C TYR A 660 -21.14 -1.26 -7.13
N ASP A 661 -21.38 -1.60 -5.86
CA ASP A 661 -21.59 -0.59 -4.80
C ASP A 661 -20.42 0.39 -4.72
N LYS A 662 -19.17 -0.11 -4.73
CA LYS A 662 -17.98 0.76 -4.74
C LYS A 662 -17.84 1.63 -5.99
N ILE A 663 -18.25 1.13 -7.14
CA ILE A 663 -18.29 1.92 -8.38
C ILE A 663 -19.32 3.04 -8.25
N ARG A 664 -20.51 2.77 -7.68
CA ARG A 664 -21.52 3.81 -7.42
C ARG A 664 -20.99 4.87 -6.47
N ASP A 665 -20.41 4.44 -5.35
CA ASP A 665 -19.89 5.33 -4.30
C ASP A 665 -18.76 6.23 -4.80
N LYS A 666 -17.80 5.66 -5.54
CA LYS A 666 -16.60 6.41 -5.98
C LYS A 666 -16.87 7.31 -7.20
N PHE A 667 -17.71 6.86 -8.14
CA PHE A 667 -17.85 7.52 -9.45
C PHE A 667 -19.23 8.14 -9.71
N GLY A 668 -20.18 7.97 -8.80
CA GLY A 668 -21.54 8.49 -8.92
C GLY A 668 -22.34 7.83 -10.06
N VAL A 669 -22.08 6.55 -10.34
CA VAL A 669 -22.77 5.80 -11.40
C VAL A 669 -23.99 5.10 -10.81
N GLU A 670 -25.19 5.35 -11.35
CA GLU A 670 -26.44 4.79 -10.81
C GLU A 670 -26.60 3.28 -11.10
N ASN A 671 -26.30 2.83 -12.33
CA ASN A 671 -26.55 1.45 -12.79
C ASN A 671 -25.29 0.81 -13.41
N PRO A 672 -24.20 0.61 -12.65
CA PRO A 672 -22.95 0.04 -13.17
C PRO A 672 -23.11 -1.39 -13.71
N GLU A 673 -24.15 -2.12 -13.31
CA GLU A 673 -24.47 -3.45 -13.82
C GLU A 673 -24.87 -3.48 -15.32
N ASN A 674 -25.24 -2.33 -15.89
CA ASN A 674 -25.58 -2.21 -17.31
C ASN A 674 -24.36 -1.92 -18.19
N TYR A 675 -23.22 -1.60 -17.58
CA TYR A 675 -22.01 -1.28 -18.32
C TYR A 675 -21.43 -2.54 -18.95
N LYS A 676 -20.84 -2.39 -20.13
CA LYS A 676 -20.16 -3.49 -20.82
C LYS A 676 -18.92 -3.91 -20.03
N VAL A 677 -18.74 -5.21 -19.77
CA VAL A 677 -17.65 -5.71 -18.92
C VAL A 677 -16.64 -6.54 -19.70
N ASP A 678 -15.37 -6.16 -19.64
CA ASP A 678 -14.23 -6.96 -20.06
C ASP A 678 -13.53 -7.55 -18.82
N LEU A 679 -13.83 -8.80 -18.47
CA LEU A 679 -13.22 -9.51 -17.34
C LEU A 679 -11.97 -10.29 -17.81
N PHE A 680 -10.80 -9.92 -17.30
CA PHE A 680 -9.53 -10.57 -17.61
C PHE A 680 -9.01 -11.40 -16.43
N LEU A 681 -8.62 -12.66 -16.67
CA LEU A 681 -7.77 -13.45 -15.77
C LEU A 681 -6.34 -13.43 -16.28
N ASN A 682 -5.47 -12.71 -15.57
CA ASN A 682 -4.15 -12.26 -16.01
C ASN A 682 -4.27 -11.40 -17.28
N ALA A 683 -4.39 -12.01 -18.46
CA ALA A 683 -4.69 -11.32 -19.72
C ALA A 683 -5.59 -12.12 -20.65
N THR A 684 -6.20 -13.21 -20.18
CA THR A 684 -7.18 -13.97 -20.96
C THR A 684 -8.55 -13.38 -20.72
N LEU A 685 -9.23 -12.99 -21.80
CA LEU A 685 -10.55 -12.38 -21.74
C LEU A 685 -11.61 -13.47 -21.54
N LEU A 686 -12.39 -13.33 -20.47
CA LEU A 686 -13.39 -14.33 -20.09
C LEU A 686 -14.75 -13.97 -20.69
N LYS A 687 -15.18 -14.72 -21.70
CA LYS A 687 -16.48 -14.51 -22.38
C LYS A 687 -17.55 -15.55 -22.03
N GLY A 688 -17.17 -16.60 -21.29
CA GLY A 688 -18.03 -17.74 -20.95
C GLY A 688 -17.91 -18.89 -21.94
N ALA A 689 -18.74 -19.91 -21.76
CA ALA A 689 -18.64 -21.19 -22.45
C ALA A 689 -19.98 -21.94 -22.50
N ASN A 690 -20.01 -23.06 -23.22
CA ASN A 690 -21.16 -23.98 -23.23
C ASN A 690 -20.95 -25.10 -22.20
N GLU A 691 -22.04 -25.59 -21.62
CA GLU A 691 -22.00 -26.71 -20.68
C GLU A 691 -21.44 -27.97 -21.36
N ALA A 692 -20.50 -28.62 -20.69
CA ALA A 692 -19.95 -29.88 -21.16
C ALA A 692 -21.00 -30.98 -21.03
N LYS A 693 -21.14 -31.84 -22.04
CA LYS A 693 -22.16 -32.90 -22.07
C LYS A 693 -22.14 -33.82 -20.84
N ASP A 694 -20.95 -34.08 -20.31
CA ASP A 694 -20.73 -35.05 -19.22
C ASP A 694 -20.38 -34.40 -17.87
N TYR A 695 -20.44 -33.06 -17.78
CA TYR A 695 -20.07 -32.33 -16.55
C TYR A 695 -21.09 -31.25 -16.24
N LYS A 696 -22.14 -31.63 -15.50
CA LYS A 696 -23.24 -30.72 -15.07
C LYS A 696 -22.66 -29.52 -14.34
N PHE A 697 -23.06 -28.32 -14.75
CA PHE A 697 -22.52 -27.04 -14.28
C PHE A 697 -21.02 -26.76 -14.56
N GLY A 698 -20.34 -27.60 -15.33
CA GLY A 698 -19.04 -27.24 -15.92
C GLY A 698 -19.22 -26.81 -17.36
N PHE A 699 -18.58 -25.70 -17.69
CA PHE A 699 -18.67 -25.09 -19.01
C PHE A 699 -17.28 -24.98 -19.60
N THR A 700 -17.18 -25.35 -20.87
CA THR A 700 -15.95 -25.28 -21.64
C THR A 700 -16.22 -25.10 -23.14
N ASN A 701 -15.23 -24.58 -23.85
CA ASN A 701 -15.26 -24.40 -25.30
C ASN A 701 -14.39 -25.44 -26.03
N PHE A 702 -14.14 -26.61 -25.40
CA PHE A 702 -13.50 -27.75 -26.04
C PHE A 702 -14.40 -28.34 -27.13
N LYS A 703 -13.80 -28.74 -28.27
CA LYS A 703 -14.53 -29.33 -29.39
C LYS A 703 -14.54 -30.86 -29.39
N ASP A 704 -13.67 -31.51 -28.61
CA ASP A 704 -13.46 -32.97 -28.65
C ASP A 704 -13.50 -33.62 -27.26
N GLU A 705 -14.18 -34.77 -27.16
CA GLU A 705 -14.40 -35.58 -25.94
C GLU A 705 -13.11 -36.24 -25.40
N LYS A 706 -11.94 -36.03 -26.02
CA LYS A 706 -10.67 -36.71 -25.70
C LYS A 706 -9.59 -35.86 -25.05
N GLU A 707 -9.81 -34.56 -24.81
CA GLU A 707 -8.81 -33.68 -24.13
C GLU A 707 -9.22 -33.32 -22.69
N HIS A 708 -9.70 -34.30 -21.93
CA HIS A 708 -10.05 -34.12 -20.51
C HIS A 708 -8.85 -34.14 -19.55
N ASP A 709 -7.62 -34.27 -20.05
CA ASP A 709 -6.42 -34.12 -19.23
C ASP A 709 -6.17 -32.65 -18.88
N LEU A 710 -6.80 -32.22 -17.79
CA LEU A 710 -6.69 -30.88 -17.18
C LEU A 710 -5.25 -30.47 -16.77
N PHE A 711 -4.26 -31.35 -16.98
CA PHE A 711 -2.88 -31.19 -16.50
C PHE A 711 -1.81 -31.17 -17.60
N GLU A 712 -2.15 -31.31 -18.89
CA GLU A 712 -1.18 -31.07 -19.95
C GLU A 712 -1.11 -29.57 -20.30
N ASN A 713 0.05 -28.95 -20.06
CA ASN A 713 0.39 -27.58 -20.48
C ASN A 713 0.44 -27.48 -22.02
N LYS A 714 -0.71 -27.50 -22.70
CA LYS A 714 -0.80 -27.14 -24.11
C LYS A 714 -0.98 -25.64 -24.25
N GLU A 715 -0.32 -25.01 -25.23
CA GLU A 715 -0.33 -23.56 -25.43
C GLU A 715 -1.76 -22.99 -25.61
N ASP A 716 -2.69 -23.82 -26.12
CA ASP A 716 -4.08 -23.48 -26.47
C ASP A 716 -5.15 -23.85 -25.42
N GLN A 717 -4.79 -24.15 -24.17
CA GLN A 717 -5.78 -24.48 -23.13
C GLN A 717 -6.74 -23.30 -22.89
N LYS A 718 -8.04 -23.53 -23.09
CA LYS A 718 -9.11 -22.55 -22.89
C LYS A 718 -9.61 -22.54 -21.44
N PRO A 719 -10.20 -21.43 -20.96
CA PRO A 719 -10.75 -21.37 -19.62
C PRO A 719 -11.87 -22.40 -19.40
N PHE A 720 -11.85 -23.03 -18.24
CA PHE A 720 -12.92 -23.87 -17.72
C PHE A 720 -13.68 -23.09 -16.65
N TYR A 721 -15.00 -23.25 -16.65
CA TYR A 721 -15.89 -22.51 -15.76
C TYR A 721 -16.75 -23.51 -15.00
N TYR A 722 -16.79 -23.40 -13.68
CA TYR A 722 -17.61 -24.23 -12.82
C TYR A 722 -18.59 -23.39 -12.03
N PHE A 723 -19.88 -23.58 -12.27
CA PHE A 723 -20.94 -22.84 -11.59
C PHE A 723 -21.47 -23.64 -10.40
N SER A 724 -21.40 -23.06 -9.21
CA SER A 724 -21.95 -23.61 -7.97
C SER A 724 -23.20 -22.84 -7.56
N PRO A 725 -24.43 -23.36 -7.79
CA PRO A 725 -25.66 -22.65 -7.50
C PRO A 725 -25.89 -22.44 -6.00
N ARG A 726 -26.60 -21.36 -5.64
CA ARG A 726 -27.01 -21.04 -4.25
C ARG A 726 -28.09 -21.96 -3.66
N GLY A 727 -28.49 -23.00 -4.38
CA GLY A 727 -29.52 -23.96 -4.01
C GLY A 727 -30.08 -24.65 -5.26
N ASP A 728 -30.87 -25.70 -5.08
CA ASP A 728 -31.30 -26.61 -6.16
C ASP A 728 -32.08 -25.94 -7.32
N GLU A 729 -32.58 -24.70 -7.12
CA GLU A 729 -33.28 -23.91 -8.13
C GLU A 729 -32.71 -22.48 -8.33
N SER A 730 -31.61 -22.12 -7.66
CA SER A 730 -31.08 -20.75 -7.73
C SER A 730 -30.33 -20.48 -9.03
N SER A 731 -30.72 -19.43 -9.73
CA SER A 731 -29.95 -18.86 -10.86
C SER A 731 -28.68 -18.13 -10.43
N LYS A 732 -28.60 -17.70 -9.16
CA LYS A 732 -27.40 -17.09 -8.59
C LYS A 732 -26.52 -18.13 -7.91
N GLY A 733 -25.20 -17.96 -7.98
CA GLY A 733 -24.21 -18.91 -7.48
C GLY A 733 -22.82 -18.30 -7.32
N SER A 734 -21.83 -19.12 -7.01
CA SER A 734 -20.42 -18.82 -7.24
C SER A 734 -19.98 -19.41 -8.58
N LEU A 735 -19.07 -18.72 -9.26
CA LEU A 735 -18.48 -19.17 -10.51
C LEU A 735 -16.96 -19.26 -10.33
N ASP A 736 -16.45 -20.48 -10.28
CA ASP A 736 -15.02 -20.76 -10.25
C ASP A 736 -14.51 -20.88 -11.69
N ILE A 737 -13.54 -20.04 -12.06
CA ILE A 737 -12.99 -19.99 -13.41
C ILE A 737 -11.53 -20.38 -13.33
N THR A 738 -11.15 -21.46 -13.99
CA THR A 738 -9.77 -21.92 -14.08
C THR A 738 -9.25 -21.73 -15.49
N ASN A 739 -8.01 -21.26 -15.60
CA ASN A 739 -7.32 -21.13 -16.86
C ASN A 739 -5.84 -21.47 -16.65
N LYS A 740 -5.39 -22.57 -17.24
CA LYS A 740 -4.06 -23.15 -16.97
C LYS A 740 -3.89 -23.36 -15.46
N ASN A 741 -2.76 -22.93 -14.89
CA ASN A 741 -2.48 -23.02 -13.45
C ASN A 741 -3.02 -21.84 -12.63
N THR A 742 -4.02 -21.13 -13.15
CA THR A 742 -4.60 -19.96 -12.47
C THR A 742 -6.09 -20.07 -12.31
N SER A 743 -6.62 -19.47 -11.25
CA SER A 743 -8.03 -19.54 -10.91
C SER A 743 -8.57 -18.21 -10.39
N ILE A 744 -9.85 -17.93 -10.61
CA ILE A 744 -10.58 -16.87 -9.92
C ILE A 744 -11.94 -17.38 -9.47
N ARG A 745 -12.46 -16.79 -8.41
CA ARG A 745 -13.81 -17.06 -7.90
C ARG A 745 -14.67 -15.81 -8.02
N VAL A 746 -15.78 -15.91 -8.72
CA VAL A 746 -16.77 -14.83 -8.84
C VAL A 746 -17.98 -15.16 -7.96
N LEU A 747 -18.31 -14.28 -7.02
CA LEU A 747 -19.42 -14.43 -6.09
C LEU A 747 -20.65 -13.66 -6.59
N GLY A 748 -21.83 -14.25 -6.41
CA GLY A 748 -23.10 -13.62 -6.81
C GLY A 748 -23.37 -13.67 -8.31
N TYR A 749 -22.67 -14.54 -9.05
CA TYR A 749 -22.85 -14.72 -10.48
C TYR A 749 -24.26 -15.27 -10.78
N ASP A 750 -24.98 -14.63 -11.69
CA ASP A 750 -26.29 -15.06 -12.17
C ASP A 750 -26.17 -15.75 -13.54
N ILE A 751 -26.38 -17.07 -13.58
CA ILE A 751 -26.26 -17.87 -14.79
C ILE A 751 -27.35 -17.58 -15.82
N LYS A 752 -28.53 -17.09 -15.39
CA LYS A 752 -29.62 -16.74 -16.31
C LYS A 752 -29.35 -15.40 -16.99
N ARG A 753 -28.83 -14.43 -16.24
CA ARG A 753 -28.52 -13.09 -16.76
C ARG A 753 -27.16 -13.01 -17.45
N GLY A 754 -26.22 -13.88 -17.10
CA GLY A 754 -24.85 -13.83 -17.58
C GLY A 754 -24.11 -12.61 -17.02
N SER A 755 -23.86 -12.61 -15.70
CA SER A 755 -23.21 -11.48 -15.02
C SER A 755 -21.79 -11.20 -15.52
N LEU A 756 -21.34 -9.95 -15.40
CA LEU A 756 -20.00 -9.49 -15.84
C LEU A 756 -19.71 -9.81 -17.32
N ASP A 757 -20.75 -9.86 -18.17
CA ASP A 757 -20.67 -10.28 -19.57
C ASP A 757 -20.06 -11.68 -19.83
N VAL A 758 -19.85 -12.47 -18.79
CA VAL A 758 -19.48 -13.89 -18.90
C VAL A 758 -20.77 -14.68 -19.13
N LYS A 759 -20.96 -15.24 -20.33
CA LYS A 759 -22.20 -15.92 -20.71
C LYS A 759 -22.02 -17.44 -20.72
N LEU A 760 -22.64 -18.12 -19.76
CA LEU A 760 -22.67 -19.57 -19.70
C LEU A 760 -23.95 -20.12 -20.33
N LYS A 761 -23.82 -20.96 -21.35
CA LYS A 761 -24.96 -21.58 -22.03
C LYS A 761 -25.11 -23.02 -21.57
N ARG A 762 -26.26 -23.35 -20.99
CA ARG A 762 -26.59 -24.74 -20.63
C ARG A 762 -26.79 -25.59 -21.88
N ALA A 763 -26.52 -26.90 -21.75
CA ALA A 763 -26.74 -27.83 -22.85
C ALA A 763 -28.23 -27.89 -23.15
N ASN A 764 -28.64 -27.45 -24.35
CA ASN A 764 -30.01 -27.58 -24.85
C ASN A 764 -30.28 -29.06 -25.15
N ASN A 765 -30.64 -29.84 -24.14
CA ASN A 765 -31.37 -31.10 -24.22
C ASN A 765 -31.49 -31.62 -22.78
N ASP A 766 -32.70 -31.55 -22.20
CA ASP A 766 -33.21 -32.50 -21.19
C ASP A 766 -34.29 -31.96 -20.24
N GLU A 767 -35.00 -30.86 -20.56
CA GLU A 767 -36.29 -30.55 -19.86
C GLU A 767 -37.32 -31.71 -20.01
N LYS A 768 -37.16 -32.59 -21.02
CA LYS A 768 -37.97 -33.80 -21.20
C LYS A 768 -37.37 -35.06 -20.57
N LYS A 769 -36.06 -35.14 -20.32
CA LYS A 769 -35.44 -36.31 -19.66
C LYS A 769 -35.28 -36.13 -18.16
N GLU A 770 -35.18 -34.90 -17.64
CA GLU A 770 -35.22 -34.67 -16.18
C GLU A 770 -36.58 -35.07 -15.59
N LYS A 771 -37.69 -34.99 -16.36
CA LYS A 771 -38.97 -35.61 -15.98
C LYS A 771 -38.92 -37.15 -15.96
N GLN A 772 -38.27 -37.78 -16.94
CA GLN A 772 -38.16 -39.25 -16.99
C GLN A 772 -37.15 -39.85 -16.00
N ALA A 773 -36.16 -39.07 -15.54
CA ALA A 773 -35.21 -39.48 -14.51
C ALA A 773 -35.80 -39.27 -13.09
N GLN A 774 -36.53 -38.17 -12.85
CA GLN A 774 -37.28 -37.97 -11.61
C GLN A 774 -38.44 -38.98 -11.47
N ASP A 775 -39.07 -39.39 -12.57
CA ASP A 775 -40.07 -40.46 -12.57
C ASP A 775 -39.47 -41.88 -12.38
N ARG A 776 -38.13 -42.05 -12.43
CA ARG A 776 -37.45 -43.32 -12.11
C ARG A 776 -36.85 -43.36 -10.72
N GLU A 777 -36.46 -42.22 -10.14
CA GLU A 777 -36.05 -42.15 -8.72
C GLU A 777 -37.23 -42.02 -7.75
N ALA A 778 -38.42 -41.64 -8.21
CA ALA A 778 -39.66 -41.72 -7.44
C ALA A 778 -40.20 -43.15 -7.23
N VAL A 779 -39.56 -44.18 -7.80
CA VAL A 779 -40.05 -45.58 -7.75
C VAL A 779 -39.31 -46.48 -6.75
N ASN A 780 -38.23 -46.01 -6.09
CA ASN A 780 -37.43 -46.89 -5.20
C ASN A 780 -37.19 -46.39 -3.75
N HIS A 781 -38.08 -45.57 -3.20
CA HIS A 781 -38.22 -45.43 -1.75
C HIS A 781 -39.66 -45.72 -1.31
N GLN A 782 -40.07 -46.97 -1.49
CA GLN A 782 -41.17 -47.54 -0.71
C GLN A 782 -40.62 -48.11 0.60
N SER A 783 -40.94 -47.44 1.70
CA SER A 783 -41.12 -48.12 2.98
C SER A 783 -42.21 -47.39 3.79
N ILE A 784 -43.45 -47.57 3.34
CA ILE A 784 -44.67 -47.42 4.14
C ILE A 784 -45.21 -48.85 4.30
N PRO A 785 -45.65 -49.31 5.50
CA PRO A 785 -46.28 -50.61 5.62
C PRO A 785 -47.59 -50.63 4.81
N LEU A 786 -47.83 -51.69 4.03
CA LEU A 786 -49.06 -51.87 3.26
C LEU A 786 -50.30 -51.63 4.13
N GLY A 787 -51.13 -50.64 3.75
CA GLY A 787 -52.55 -50.64 4.12
C GLY A 787 -53.22 -49.30 4.40
N ALA A 788 -52.53 -48.16 4.54
CA ALA A 788 -53.18 -46.89 4.91
C ALA A 788 -52.92 -45.70 3.95
N THR A 789 -53.96 -44.91 3.70
CA THR A 789 -54.00 -43.74 2.79
C THR A 789 -54.17 -42.45 3.63
N ALA A 790 -53.44 -41.38 3.29
CA ALA A 790 -53.57 -40.09 3.99
C ALA A 790 -54.71 -39.26 3.38
N THR A 791 -55.65 -38.79 4.22
CA THR A 791 -56.79 -37.96 3.78
C THR A 791 -56.91 -36.69 4.64
N ASN A 792 -57.20 -35.54 4.00
CA ASN A 792 -57.40 -34.26 4.68
C ASN A 792 -58.81 -34.16 5.28
N PHE A 793 -58.93 -33.63 6.50
CA PHE A 793 -60.20 -33.37 7.17
C PHE A 793 -60.16 -32.03 7.94
N THR A 794 -61.31 -31.39 8.11
CA THR A 794 -61.43 -30.16 8.91
C THR A 794 -61.84 -30.51 10.33
N ALA A 795 -61.06 -30.08 11.32
CA ALA A 795 -61.36 -30.31 12.74
C ALA A 795 -61.01 -29.13 13.62
N HIS A 796 -61.51 -29.20 14.86
CA HIS A 796 -61.27 -28.20 15.88
C HIS A 796 -59.86 -28.39 16.48
N PRO A 797 -59.07 -27.32 16.60
CA PRO A 797 -57.80 -27.37 17.30
C PRO A 797 -58.02 -27.37 18.82
N VAL A 798 -56.99 -27.75 19.57
CA VAL A 798 -56.96 -27.71 21.02
C VAL A 798 -56.83 -26.26 21.51
N ILE A 799 -57.69 -25.86 22.44
CA ILE A 799 -57.64 -24.57 23.15
C ILE A 799 -57.39 -24.79 24.65
N GLU A 800 -57.02 -23.75 25.39
CA GLU A 800 -56.65 -23.87 26.82
C GLU A 800 -57.73 -24.50 27.73
N ASP A 801 -59.01 -24.42 27.37
CA ASP A 801 -60.14 -24.99 28.13
C ASP A 801 -60.42 -26.48 27.84
N ASP A 802 -59.66 -27.08 26.92
CA ASP A 802 -59.78 -28.51 26.63
C ASP A 802 -59.14 -29.37 27.73
N ILE A 803 -59.70 -30.56 27.97
CA ILE A 803 -59.20 -31.48 28.99
C ILE A 803 -58.46 -32.63 28.30
N ILE A 804 -57.14 -32.71 28.52
CA ILE A 804 -56.29 -33.80 28.03
C ILE A 804 -55.74 -34.63 29.20
N THR A 805 -55.85 -35.95 29.11
CA THR A 805 -55.43 -36.90 30.16
C THR A 805 -54.54 -38.00 29.60
N CYS A 806 -53.68 -38.59 30.45
CA CYS A 806 -53.02 -39.86 30.15
C CYS A 806 -53.90 -41.04 30.57
N GLN A 807 -53.63 -42.23 30.03
CA GLN A 807 -54.36 -43.46 30.35
C GLN A 807 -54.36 -43.85 31.85
N HIS A 808 -53.47 -43.27 32.66
CA HIS A 808 -53.36 -43.49 34.10
C HIS A 808 -54.09 -42.41 34.95
N GLY A 809 -54.86 -41.53 34.31
CA GLY A 809 -55.68 -40.51 34.98
C GLY A 809 -54.98 -39.17 35.24
N GLY A 810 -53.71 -39.01 34.86
CA GLY A 810 -53.01 -37.73 35.00
C GLY A 810 -53.46 -36.72 33.94
N GLN A 811 -53.69 -35.47 34.33
CA GLN A 811 -54.16 -34.40 33.44
C GLN A 811 -53.00 -33.52 32.97
N VAL A 812 -52.98 -33.19 31.68
CA VAL A 812 -52.00 -32.26 31.09
C VAL A 812 -52.42 -30.83 31.42
N VAL A 813 -51.47 -30.02 31.90
CA VAL A 813 -51.69 -28.59 32.14
C VAL A 813 -51.50 -27.82 30.83
N LEU A 814 -52.59 -27.33 30.24
CA LEU A 814 -52.57 -26.55 29.01
C LEU A 814 -52.35 -25.06 29.28
N LYS A 815 -51.37 -24.47 28.59
CA LYS A 815 -51.09 -23.04 28.63
C LYS A 815 -50.46 -22.57 27.32
N SER A 816 -51.15 -21.72 26.59
CA SER A 816 -50.73 -21.11 25.34
C SER A 816 -49.68 -20.03 25.59
N LYS A 817 -48.56 -20.12 24.87
CA LYS A 817 -47.53 -19.05 24.85
C LYS A 817 -47.49 -18.42 23.46
N ALA A 818 -47.30 -19.24 22.42
CA ALA A 818 -47.19 -18.80 21.04
C ALA A 818 -48.56 -18.65 20.34
N GLY A 819 -49.57 -19.42 20.76
CA GLY A 819 -50.93 -19.36 20.21
C GLY A 819 -51.85 -18.28 20.81
N LYS A 820 -51.37 -17.50 21.80
CA LYS A 820 -52.21 -16.60 22.62
C LYS A 820 -53.00 -15.53 21.86
N SER A 821 -52.52 -15.13 20.68
CA SER A 821 -53.15 -14.09 19.87
C SER A 821 -54.39 -14.57 19.10
N ILE A 822 -54.64 -15.89 19.09
CA ILE A 822 -55.74 -16.51 18.34
C ILE A 822 -56.62 -17.22 19.34
N THR A 823 -57.87 -16.78 19.41
CA THR A 823 -58.80 -17.21 20.46
C THR A 823 -60.13 -17.66 19.86
N SER A 824 -60.78 -18.62 20.53
CA SER A 824 -62.20 -18.94 20.32
C SER A 824 -62.97 -18.49 21.55
N ASN A 825 -63.92 -17.56 21.40
CA ASN A 825 -64.66 -16.96 22.52
C ASN A 825 -63.74 -16.43 23.65
N GLY A 826 -62.59 -15.87 23.30
CA GLY A 826 -61.60 -15.34 24.25
C GLY A 826 -60.65 -16.38 24.87
N ILE A 827 -60.77 -17.66 24.51
CA ILE A 827 -59.91 -18.75 25.00
C ILE A 827 -58.78 -19.05 23.99
N PRO A 828 -57.49 -19.00 24.39
CA PRO A 828 -56.34 -19.19 23.51
C PRO A 828 -56.17 -20.58 22.86
N LEU A 829 -55.63 -20.57 21.63
CA LEU A 829 -55.18 -21.74 20.87
C LEU A 829 -53.88 -22.35 21.43
N ILE A 830 -53.78 -23.69 21.45
CA ILE A 830 -52.56 -24.43 21.77
C ILE A 830 -51.83 -24.85 20.49
N LEU A 831 -50.58 -24.40 20.32
CA LEU A 831 -49.69 -24.85 19.24
C LEU A 831 -48.88 -26.08 19.68
N GLY A 832 -48.38 -26.87 18.73
CA GLY A 832 -47.61 -28.09 19.02
C GLY A 832 -46.39 -27.85 19.91
N GLN A 833 -45.74 -26.69 19.77
CA GLN A 833 -44.61 -26.27 20.63
C GLN A 833 -45.04 -25.89 22.05
N ASP A 834 -46.26 -25.35 22.23
CA ASP A 834 -46.80 -25.01 23.54
C ASP A 834 -47.14 -26.28 24.35
N PHE A 835 -47.45 -27.39 23.64
CA PHE A 835 -47.87 -28.66 24.22
C PHE A 835 -46.72 -29.62 24.56
N LEU A 836 -45.59 -29.53 23.84
CA LEU A 836 -44.41 -30.35 24.11
C LEU A 836 -43.76 -29.92 25.43
N GLY A 837 -43.53 -30.88 26.34
CA GLY A 837 -43.00 -30.60 27.68
C GLY A 837 -44.05 -30.12 28.70
N SER A 838 -45.34 -30.04 28.34
CA SER A 838 -46.39 -29.67 29.28
C SER A 838 -46.45 -30.64 30.48
N PRO A 839 -46.57 -30.15 31.73
CA PRO A 839 -46.63 -31.01 32.91
C PRO A 839 -47.88 -31.90 32.92
N ILE A 840 -47.72 -33.14 33.36
CA ILE A 840 -48.82 -34.07 33.66
C ILE A 840 -48.92 -34.21 35.18
N VAL A 841 -50.09 -33.89 35.73
CA VAL A 841 -50.34 -33.88 37.19
C VAL A 841 -51.44 -34.89 37.56
N GLY A 842 -51.32 -35.50 38.74
CA GLY A 842 -52.34 -36.44 39.24
C GLY A 842 -52.31 -37.85 38.62
N CYS A 843 -51.18 -38.29 38.05
CA CYS A 843 -51.04 -39.63 37.48
C CYS A 843 -50.88 -40.73 38.54
N SER A 844 -51.70 -41.77 38.48
CA SER A 844 -51.79 -42.83 39.52
C SER A 844 -50.87 -44.05 39.30
N ALA A 845 -50.00 -44.03 38.29
CA ALA A 845 -49.13 -45.18 37.95
C ALA A 845 -47.95 -45.35 38.94
N ASN A 846 -47.48 -46.59 39.14
CA ASN A 846 -46.29 -46.91 39.94
C ASN A 846 -45.03 -46.15 39.50
N SER A 847 -44.94 -45.80 38.21
CA SER A 847 -44.01 -44.80 37.70
C SER A 847 -44.84 -43.70 37.02
N PRO A 848 -45.11 -42.57 37.68
CA PRO A 848 -46.04 -41.58 37.17
C PRO A 848 -45.50 -40.90 35.92
N CYS A 849 -46.40 -40.62 34.97
CA CYS A 849 -46.13 -39.75 33.84
C CYS A 849 -45.98 -38.32 34.37
N THR A 850 -44.90 -37.63 34.02
CA THR A 850 -44.58 -36.29 34.54
C THR A 850 -44.73 -35.19 33.49
N CYS A 851 -44.59 -35.51 32.20
CA CYS A 851 -44.76 -34.53 31.13
C CYS A 851 -45.12 -35.17 29.77
N VAL A 852 -45.58 -34.33 28.84
CA VAL A 852 -45.73 -34.69 27.42
C VAL A 852 -44.33 -34.74 26.78
N ALA A 853 -43.91 -35.91 26.31
CA ALA A 853 -42.57 -36.11 25.76
C ALA A 853 -42.53 -36.17 24.24
N TYR A 854 -43.67 -36.41 23.58
CA TYR A 854 -43.70 -36.54 22.13
C TYR A 854 -45.00 -36.01 21.53
N VAL A 855 -44.85 -35.17 20.50
CA VAL A 855 -45.93 -34.63 19.66
C VAL A 855 -45.57 -34.88 18.20
N PRO A 856 -46.19 -35.86 17.52
CA PRO A 856 -45.88 -36.16 16.13
C PRO A 856 -46.52 -35.12 15.19
N LYS A 857 -45.97 -34.98 13.97
CA LYS A 857 -46.57 -34.15 12.92
C LYS A 857 -48.01 -34.57 12.58
N SER A 858 -48.34 -35.84 12.75
CA SER A 858 -49.70 -36.37 12.57
C SER A 858 -50.71 -35.85 13.60
N ALA A 859 -50.28 -35.18 14.66
CA ALA A 859 -51.17 -34.53 15.64
C ALA A 859 -51.44 -33.05 15.33
N LEU A 860 -50.81 -32.50 14.28
CA LEU A 860 -50.76 -31.08 14.01
C LEU A 860 -51.52 -30.69 12.74
N SER A 861 -51.93 -29.42 12.65
CA SER A 861 -52.55 -28.84 11.45
C SER A 861 -51.60 -28.90 10.25
N ALA A 862 -52.14 -28.99 9.04
CA ALA A 862 -51.37 -28.95 7.80
C ALA A 862 -50.79 -27.56 7.50
N LYS A 863 -51.50 -26.50 7.91
CA LYS A 863 -51.09 -25.11 7.73
C LYS A 863 -50.51 -24.53 9.01
N ARG A 864 -49.54 -23.62 8.84
CA ARG A 864 -48.90 -22.89 9.93
C ARG A 864 -49.68 -21.66 10.38
N VAL A 865 -49.51 -21.31 11.63
CA VAL A 865 -50.10 -20.19 12.35
C VAL A 865 -49.08 -19.70 13.37
N ASN A 866 -48.68 -18.43 13.33
CA ASN A 866 -47.55 -17.89 14.11
C ASN A 866 -46.27 -18.74 14.00
N ASP A 867 -45.86 -19.06 12.78
CA ASP A 867 -44.68 -19.88 12.43
C ASP A 867 -44.66 -21.32 12.98
N ASN A 868 -45.76 -21.77 13.60
CA ASN A 868 -45.94 -23.11 14.18
C ASN A 868 -47.25 -23.77 13.71
N HIS A 869 -47.50 -25.04 14.06
CA HIS A 869 -48.74 -25.74 13.69
C HIS A 869 -49.66 -25.91 14.91
N ALA A 870 -50.98 -25.81 14.69
CA ALA A 870 -51.99 -25.97 15.73
C ALA A 870 -52.13 -27.45 16.12
N LEU A 871 -52.33 -27.73 17.39
CA LEU A 871 -52.60 -29.10 17.87
C LEU A 871 -54.06 -29.45 17.58
N MET A 872 -54.34 -30.60 16.97
CA MET A 872 -55.69 -30.98 16.55
C MET A 872 -56.35 -31.89 17.59
N GLN A 873 -57.57 -31.55 18.06
CA GLN A 873 -58.26 -32.34 19.09
C GLN A 873 -58.41 -33.81 18.68
N ASP A 874 -58.81 -34.06 17.44
CA ASP A 874 -59.03 -35.42 16.95
C ASP A 874 -57.77 -36.29 16.91
N LEU A 875 -56.58 -35.70 16.99
CA LEU A 875 -55.30 -36.38 16.78
C LEU A 875 -54.39 -36.37 18.03
N VAL A 876 -54.89 -35.87 19.16
CA VAL A 876 -54.16 -35.85 20.45
C VAL A 876 -53.73 -37.26 20.90
N HIS A 877 -54.48 -38.29 20.50
CA HIS A 877 -54.18 -39.68 20.81
C HIS A 877 -52.90 -40.23 20.16
N HIS A 878 -52.28 -39.47 19.26
CA HIS A 878 -50.96 -39.76 18.72
C HIS A 878 -49.81 -39.23 19.60
N CYS A 879 -50.08 -38.38 20.60
CA CYS A 879 -49.07 -37.81 21.50
C CYS A 879 -48.76 -38.76 22.67
N LEU A 880 -47.52 -38.73 23.16
CA LEU A 880 -47.05 -39.62 24.24
C LEU A 880 -46.46 -38.87 25.43
N SER A 881 -46.60 -39.46 26.62
CA SER A 881 -45.89 -39.04 27.83
C SER A 881 -44.43 -39.50 27.85
N ASP A 882 -43.66 -39.01 28.83
CA ASP A 882 -42.29 -39.45 29.13
C ASP A 882 -42.16 -40.94 29.50
N LYS A 883 -43.29 -41.62 29.74
CA LYS A 883 -43.39 -43.06 29.96
C LYS A 883 -43.99 -43.81 28.76
N GLY A 884 -44.13 -43.15 27.61
CA GLY A 884 -44.67 -43.74 26.38
C GLY A 884 -46.18 -43.99 26.42
N CYS A 885 -46.92 -43.32 27.31
CA CYS A 885 -48.37 -43.50 27.44
C CYS A 885 -49.11 -42.54 26.51
N ALA A 886 -50.10 -43.05 25.77
CA ALA A 886 -50.95 -42.23 24.91
C ALA A 886 -51.83 -41.25 25.71
N LEU A 887 -52.08 -40.08 25.11
CA LEU A 887 -52.91 -39.02 25.68
C LEU A 887 -54.31 -39.03 25.05
N SER A 888 -55.31 -38.52 25.74
CA SER A 888 -56.69 -38.47 25.23
C SER A 888 -57.33 -37.12 25.54
N VAL A 889 -58.09 -36.56 24.60
CA VAL A 889 -58.81 -35.28 24.80
C VAL A 889 -60.31 -35.50 24.93
N ALA A 890 -60.95 -34.75 25.83
CA ALA A 890 -62.39 -34.61 25.87
C ALA A 890 -62.84 -33.60 24.80
N LYS A 891 -63.32 -34.09 23.66
CA LYS A 891 -63.65 -33.26 22.50
C LYS A 891 -64.74 -32.23 22.82
N LYS A 892 -64.49 -30.97 22.47
CA LYS A 892 -65.43 -29.85 22.57
C LYS A 892 -65.37 -29.02 21.28
N SER A 893 -66.53 -28.63 20.74
CA SER A 893 -66.56 -27.74 19.57
C SER A 893 -66.06 -26.33 19.94
N ASN A 894 -65.41 -25.65 19.00
CA ASN A 894 -64.95 -24.27 19.14
C ASN A 894 -65.06 -23.54 17.79
N LEU A 895 -64.83 -22.21 17.75
CA LEU A 895 -65.01 -21.42 16.53
C LEU A 895 -63.84 -21.53 15.54
N LEU A 896 -62.75 -22.21 15.91
CA LEU A 896 -61.56 -22.37 15.07
C LEU A 896 -61.62 -23.69 14.33
N THR A 897 -61.29 -23.69 13.04
CA THR A 897 -61.20 -24.91 12.22
C THR A 897 -59.91 -24.90 11.41
N PHE A 898 -59.20 -26.02 11.42
CA PHE A 898 -57.97 -26.22 10.65
C PHE A 898 -58.03 -27.53 9.86
N GLU A 899 -57.36 -27.56 8.70
CA GLU A 899 -57.13 -28.79 7.94
C GLU A 899 -56.09 -29.65 8.66
N GLY A 900 -56.49 -30.86 9.08
CA GLY A 900 -55.64 -31.90 9.64
C GLY A 900 -55.46 -33.09 8.68
N VAL A 901 -54.51 -33.99 8.99
CA VAL A 901 -54.21 -35.18 8.19
C VAL A 901 -54.51 -36.44 9.01
N LYS A 902 -55.40 -37.31 8.51
CA LYS A 902 -55.70 -38.64 9.09
C LYS A 902 -55.12 -39.76 8.24
N TYR A 903 -54.65 -40.81 8.90
CA TYR A 903 -54.20 -42.04 8.26
C TYR A 903 -55.29 -43.09 8.43
N VAL A 904 -55.89 -43.51 7.31
CA VAL A 904 -56.99 -44.49 7.29
C VAL A 904 -56.57 -45.73 6.54
N ASP A 905 -56.99 -46.91 7.00
CA ASP A 905 -56.77 -48.14 6.24
C ASP A 905 -57.60 -48.17 4.94
N ALA A 906 -57.41 -49.21 4.12
CA ALA A 906 -58.16 -49.43 2.88
C ALA A 906 -59.70 -49.48 3.07
N ASN A 907 -60.19 -49.63 4.30
CA ASN A 907 -61.62 -49.66 4.66
C ASN A 907 -62.11 -48.35 5.31
N GLY A 908 -61.25 -47.34 5.46
CA GLY A 908 -61.58 -46.03 6.02
C GLY A 908 -61.48 -45.92 7.53
N ASN A 909 -60.91 -46.92 8.23
CA ASN A 909 -60.75 -46.87 9.68
C ASN A 909 -59.42 -46.19 10.07
N GLU A 910 -59.44 -45.36 11.12
CA GLU A 910 -58.27 -44.61 11.59
C GLU A 910 -57.22 -45.55 12.23
N VAL A 911 -55.96 -45.47 11.79
CA VAL A 911 -54.89 -46.39 12.20
C VAL A 911 -53.78 -45.65 12.96
N ALA A 912 -53.43 -46.10 14.16
CA ALA A 912 -52.28 -45.58 14.91
C ALA A 912 -50.95 -46.09 14.30
N PRO A 913 -49.89 -45.25 14.21
CA PRO A 913 -48.59 -45.69 13.70
C PRO A 913 -47.98 -46.75 14.63
N LYS A 914 -47.64 -47.93 14.12
CA LYS A 914 -46.85 -48.92 14.88
C LYS A 914 -45.43 -48.40 15.14
N ASP A 915 -44.90 -48.71 16.33
CA ASP A 915 -43.56 -48.36 16.82
C ASP A 915 -42.49 -48.36 15.72
N MET A 916 -41.96 -47.17 15.43
CA MET A 916 -40.92 -46.95 14.41
C MET A 916 -39.57 -47.41 14.98
N GLN A 917 -39.11 -48.59 14.56
CA GLN A 917 -37.71 -48.98 14.75
C GLN A 917 -36.85 -48.13 13.81
N ILE A 918 -36.01 -47.25 14.38
CA ILE A 918 -35.00 -46.45 13.66
C ILE A 918 -34.05 -47.44 12.96
N THR A 919 -34.03 -47.41 11.63
CA THR A 919 -33.18 -48.33 10.83
C THR A 919 -31.89 -47.68 10.33
N GLN A 920 -31.71 -46.36 10.51
CA GLN A 920 -30.50 -45.64 10.12
C GLN A 920 -29.65 -45.21 11.31
N ASN A 921 -28.33 -45.45 11.22
CA ASN A 921 -27.38 -44.94 12.21
C ASN A 921 -27.41 -43.40 12.24
N PRO A 922 -27.40 -42.76 13.42
CA PRO A 922 -27.33 -41.31 13.52
C PRO A 922 -26.04 -40.78 12.89
N ARG A 923 -26.06 -39.54 12.38
CA ARG A 923 -24.91 -38.94 11.66
C ARG A 923 -24.66 -37.50 12.12
N LEU A 924 -23.40 -37.07 12.11
CA LEU A 924 -23.04 -35.66 12.26
C LEU A 924 -22.98 -35.02 10.88
N ARG A 925 -23.35 -33.75 10.73
CA ARG A 925 -23.18 -32.99 9.49
C ARG A 925 -22.35 -31.74 9.73
N PHE A 926 -21.28 -31.58 8.96
CA PHE A 926 -20.32 -30.50 9.09
C PHE A 926 -20.53 -29.46 7.99
N PHE A 927 -20.54 -28.19 8.38
CA PHE A 927 -20.57 -27.02 7.52
C PHE A 927 -19.19 -26.39 7.56
N MET A 928 -18.47 -26.41 6.45
CA MET A 928 -17.05 -26.04 6.39
C MET A 928 -16.88 -24.79 5.55
N LYS A 929 -16.30 -23.74 6.12
CA LYS A 929 -16.10 -22.44 5.47
C LYS A 929 -14.64 -22.02 5.62
N SER A 930 -14.14 -21.20 4.70
CA SER A 930 -12.80 -20.59 4.82
C SER A 930 -12.80 -19.25 5.55
N ALA A 931 -13.98 -18.65 5.72
CA ALA A 931 -14.19 -17.37 6.40
C ALA A 931 -15.63 -17.30 6.90
N ALA A 932 -15.86 -16.59 8.01
CA ALA A 932 -17.19 -16.41 8.60
C ALA A 932 -18.21 -15.76 7.62
N SER A 933 -17.73 -14.92 6.69
CA SER A 933 -18.54 -14.25 5.67
C SER A 933 -18.89 -15.13 4.45
N GLN A 934 -18.32 -16.33 4.34
CA GLN A 934 -18.59 -17.24 3.23
C GLN A 934 -20.01 -17.82 3.34
N ARG A 935 -20.84 -17.60 2.31
CA ARG A 935 -22.22 -18.11 2.27
C ARG A 935 -22.32 -19.57 1.81
N ASP A 936 -21.39 -20.05 0.98
CA ASP A 936 -21.30 -21.42 0.49
C ASP A 936 -20.41 -22.32 1.38
N ASN A 937 -20.67 -23.63 1.39
CA ASN A 937 -19.79 -24.61 2.02
C ASN A 937 -18.62 -24.97 1.08
N MET A 938 -17.42 -25.12 1.65
CA MET A 938 -16.22 -25.53 0.93
C MET A 938 -16.28 -26.97 0.46
N HIS A 939 -15.69 -27.21 -0.71
CA HIS A 939 -15.42 -28.54 -1.22
C HIS A 939 -14.20 -29.15 -0.51
N VAL A 940 -14.39 -30.26 0.22
CA VAL A 940 -13.34 -30.93 1.00
C VAL A 940 -12.75 -32.09 0.19
N ALA A 941 -11.69 -31.82 -0.56
CA ALA A 941 -11.01 -32.85 -1.36
C ALA A 941 -9.85 -33.54 -0.62
N ILE A 942 -9.29 -32.90 0.42
CA ILE A 942 -8.17 -33.43 1.20
C ILE A 942 -8.43 -33.14 2.68
N TYR A 943 -8.35 -34.17 3.51
CA TYR A 943 -8.47 -34.07 4.96
C TYR A 943 -7.56 -35.08 5.65
N SER A 944 -7.33 -34.94 6.94
CA SER A 944 -6.58 -35.93 7.73
C SER A 944 -7.25 -36.22 9.07
N ILE A 945 -7.20 -37.48 9.47
CA ILE A 945 -7.69 -37.96 10.76
C ILE A 945 -6.49 -38.48 11.54
N ASN A 946 -6.25 -37.91 12.72
CA ASN A 946 -5.16 -38.29 13.62
C ASN A 946 -3.77 -38.30 12.97
N GLY A 947 -3.57 -37.46 11.94
CA GLY A 947 -2.33 -37.33 11.17
C GLY A 947 -2.27 -38.16 9.89
N THR A 948 -3.27 -39.02 9.62
CA THR A 948 -3.36 -39.81 8.39
C THR A 948 -4.16 -39.04 7.34
N GLU A 949 -3.57 -38.74 6.18
CA GLU A 949 -4.17 -37.96 5.10
C GLU A 949 -5.02 -38.83 4.15
N TYR A 950 -6.19 -38.31 3.75
CA TYR A 950 -7.14 -38.89 2.83
C TYR A 950 -7.42 -37.90 1.69
N LYS A 951 -7.51 -38.41 0.45
CA LYS A 951 -7.74 -37.61 -0.76
C LYS A 951 -8.94 -38.16 -1.53
N GLU A 952 -9.95 -37.31 -1.73
CA GLU A 952 -11.21 -37.61 -2.39
C GLU A 952 -11.43 -36.65 -3.56
N SER A 953 -11.22 -37.12 -4.79
CA SER A 953 -11.19 -36.30 -6.02
C SER A 953 -12.48 -35.53 -6.31
N ASN A 954 -13.63 -36.06 -5.85
CA ASN A 954 -14.97 -35.47 -6.05
C ASN A 954 -15.50 -34.78 -4.78
N GLY A 955 -14.65 -34.65 -3.76
CA GLY A 955 -14.99 -34.07 -2.47
C GLY A 955 -15.69 -35.09 -1.58
N ALA A 956 -15.21 -35.22 -0.35
CA ALA A 956 -15.76 -36.14 0.63
C ALA A 956 -17.25 -35.85 0.83
N ASP A 957 -18.11 -36.81 0.50
CA ASP A 957 -19.53 -36.77 0.86
C ASP A 957 -19.70 -37.14 2.34
N GLU A 958 -18.92 -38.13 2.78
CA GLU A 958 -18.94 -38.66 4.13
C GLU A 958 -17.53 -38.98 4.61
N ILE A 959 -17.27 -38.74 5.89
CA ILE A 959 -16.05 -39.10 6.62
C ILE A 959 -16.46 -40.07 7.72
N VAL A 960 -15.90 -41.28 7.73
CA VAL A 960 -16.18 -42.29 8.77
C VAL A 960 -15.03 -42.31 9.78
N LEU A 961 -15.34 -42.01 11.04
CA LEU A 961 -14.42 -42.17 12.16
C LEU A 961 -14.58 -43.58 12.74
N LYS A 962 -13.55 -44.41 12.57
CA LYS A 962 -13.54 -45.79 13.06
C LYS A 962 -13.15 -45.83 14.53
N GLU A 963 -13.77 -46.73 15.28
CA GLU A 963 -13.43 -46.93 16.70
C GLU A 963 -11.95 -47.25 16.94
N SER A 964 -11.30 -47.94 16.00
CA SER A 964 -9.86 -48.25 16.04
C SER A 964 -8.96 -47.02 16.03
N ASP A 965 -9.46 -45.92 15.49
CA ASP A 965 -8.68 -44.70 15.30
C ASP A 965 -8.83 -43.75 16.49
N ALA A 966 -9.74 -44.08 17.43
CA ALA A 966 -10.04 -43.27 18.59
C ALA A 966 -8.87 -43.23 19.59
N LYS A 967 -8.57 -42.05 20.10
CA LYS A 967 -7.56 -41.84 21.15
C LYS A 967 -8.24 -41.49 22.48
N ASP A 968 -7.52 -41.65 23.57
CA ASP A 968 -7.94 -41.08 24.85
C ASP A 968 -7.84 -39.54 24.78
N VAL A 969 -8.71 -38.85 25.53
CA VAL A 969 -8.77 -37.38 25.56
C VAL A 969 -7.41 -36.82 25.98
N SER A 970 -6.78 -36.05 25.08
CA SER A 970 -5.40 -35.60 25.26
C SER A 970 -5.29 -34.38 26.17
N ASP A 971 -6.36 -33.57 26.26
CA ASP A 971 -6.45 -32.44 27.17
C ASP A 971 -6.76 -32.88 28.61
N LYS A 972 -5.80 -32.67 29.52
CA LYS A 972 -5.90 -33.06 30.93
C LYS A 972 -6.97 -32.28 31.70
N ALA A 973 -7.22 -31.01 31.35
CA ALA A 973 -8.22 -30.19 32.02
C ALA A 973 -9.63 -30.61 31.58
N LEU A 974 -9.82 -30.86 30.29
CA LEU A 974 -11.08 -31.37 29.75
C LEU A 974 -11.40 -32.77 30.27
N LEU A 975 -10.42 -33.67 30.32
CA LEU A 975 -10.58 -35.01 30.89
C LEU A 975 -10.99 -34.97 32.37
N LYS A 976 -10.45 -34.02 33.15
CA LYS A 976 -10.85 -33.82 34.55
C LYS A 976 -12.33 -33.40 34.65
N LEU A 977 -12.76 -32.45 33.81
CA LEU A 977 -14.14 -31.97 33.75
C LEU A 977 -15.13 -33.10 33.39
N PHE A 978 -14.77 -33.95 32.42
CA PHE A 978 -15.58 -35.12 32.06
C PHE A 978 -15.74 -36.09 33.23
N ASN A 979 -14.67 -36.39 33.95
CA ASN A 979 -14.72 -37.27 35.11
C ASN A 979 -15.54 -36.70 36.28
N GLU A 980 -15.55 -35.36 36.45
CA GLU A 980 -16.35 -34.69 37.49
C GLU A 980 -17.85 -34.68 37.16
N ASN A 981 -18.21 -34.41 35.90
CA ASN A 981 -19.59 -34.28 35.45
C ASN A 981 -20.27 -35.61 35.11
N PHE A 982 -19.52 -36.60 34.63
CA PHE A 982 -20.02 -37.94 34.28
C PHE A 982 -19.53 -38.98 35.28
N LYS A 983 -20.00 -38.86 36.53
CA LYS A 983 -19.62 -39.78 37.62
C LYS A 983 -20.02 -41.22 37.30
N THR A 984 -19.03 -42.09 37.21
CA THR A 984 -19.22 -43.53 37.10
C THR A 984 -19.84 -44.05 38.40
N THR A 985 -20.99 -44.69 38.31
CA THR A 985 -21.64 -45.38 39.45
C THR A 985 -21.81 -46.85 39.10
N SER A 986 -22.12 -47.69 40.09
CA SER A 986 -22.34 -49.13 39.89
C SER A 986 -23.44 -49.47 38.86
N GLN A 987 -24.26 -48.50 38.43
CA GLN A 987 -25.31 -48.66 37.41
C GLN A 987 -25.08 -47.88 36.10
N ARG A 988 -24.12 -46.95 36.02
CA ARG A 988 -23.84 -46.12 34.83
C ARG A 988 -22.34 -45.96 34.62
N LYS A 989 -21.80 -46.42 33.48
CA LYS A 989 -20.39 -46.26 33.09
C LYS A 989 -20.29 -45.40 31.83
N TYR A 990 -19.24 -44.58 31.72
CA TYR A 990 -19.00 -43.70 30.57
C TYR A 990 -17.56 -43.86 30.07
N GLU A 991 -17.37 -43.82 28.76
CA GLU A 991 -16.07 -43.81 28.07
C GLU A 991 -15.90 -42.50 27.29
N PHE A 992 -14.67 -41.98 27.21
CA PHE A 992 -14.36 -40.73 26.51
C PHE A 992 -13.35 -41.00 25.37
N LYS A 993 -13.68 -40.58 24.15
CA LYS A 993 -12.86 -40.80 22.95
C LYS A 993 -12.62 -39.50 22.17
N GLU A 994 -11.41 -39.33 21.65
CA GLU A 994 -10.97 -38.15 20.89
C GLU A 994 -10.52 -38.51 19.46
N TYR A 995 -10.88 -37.66 18.50
CA TYR A 995 -10.35 -37.67 17.12
C TYR A 995 -9.85 -36.29 16.73
N SER A 996 -8.65 -36.21 16.14
CA SER A 996 -8.14 -34.98 15.52
C SER A 996 -8.47 -34.97 14.03
N LEU A 997 -9.36 -34.06 13.62
CA LEU A 997 -9.70 -33.83 12.21
C LEU A 997 -9.01 -32.57 11.73
N LYS A 998 -8.22 -32.66 10.67
CA LYS A 998 -7.57 -31.51 10.03
C LYS A 998 -7.96 -31.43 8.57
N TYR A 999 -8.31 -30.23 8.12
CA TYR A 999 -8.54 -29.92 6.71
C TYR A 999 -7.97 -28.53 6.43
N GLY A 1000 -7.24 -28.35 5.32
CA GLY A 1000 -6.52 -27.11 5.08
C GLY A 1000 -5.55 -26.74 6.21
N ALA A 1001 -5.64 -25.52 6.73
CA ALA A 1001 -4.83 -25.02 7.84
C ALA A 1001 -5.44 -25.31 9.23
N ASP A 1002 -6.73 -25.67 9.29
CA ASP A 1002 -7.49 -25.77 10.55
C ASP A 1002 -7.44 -27.18 11.15
N VAL A 1003 -7.38 -27.26 12.49
CA VAL A 1003 -7.34 -28.52 13.26
C VAL A 1003 -8.42 -28.50 14.33
N PHE A 1004 -9.28 -29.51 14.32
CA PHE A 1004 -10.38 -29.71 15.26
C PHE A 1004 -10.16 -30.96 16.10
N ARG A 1005 -10.50 -30.90 17.39
CA ARG A 1005 -10.55 -32.08 18.28
C ARG A 1005 -12.00 -32.44 18.58
N LEU A 1006 -12.44 -33.59 18.09
CA LEU A 1006 -13.79 -34.13 18.27
C LEU A 1006 -13.79 -35.10 19.46
N ASN A 1007 -14.45 -34.71 20.56
CA ASN A 1007 -14.53 -35.45 21.81
C ASN A 1007 -15.92 -36.09 21.98
N PHE A 1008 -15.97 -37.40 22.16
CA PHE A 1008 -17.20 -38.18 22.25
C PHE A 1008 -17.33 -38.85 23.63
N ILE A 1009 -18.48 -38.65 24.27
CA ILE A 1009 -18.88 -39.29 25.53
C ILE A 1009 -19.80 -40.48 25.19
N LYS A 1010 -19.38 -41.67 25.58
CA LYS A 1010 -20.07 -42.95 25.32
C LYS A 1010 -20.68 -43.51 26.60
N PRO A 1011 -22.01 -43.56 26.75
CA PRO A 1011 -22.64 -44.28 27.85
C PRO A 1011 -22.57 -45.79 27.65
N GLU A 1012 -22.20 -46.54 28.70
CA GLU A 1012 -22.28 -48.00 28.81
C GLU A 1012 -23.36 -48.38 29.84
N TYR A 1013 -24.55 -48.75 29.38
CA TYR A 1013 -25.54 -49.46 30.21
C TYR A 1013 -26.29 -50.52 29.38
N LYS A 1014 -26.69 -51.63 30.02
CA LYS A 1014 -27.41 -52.73 29.33
C LYS A 1014 -28.89 -52.38 29.13
N SER A 1015 -29.24 -51.76 28.01
CA SER A 1015 -30.64 -51.66 27.55
C SER A 1015 -31.09 -52.99 26.92
N LYS A 1016 -32.27 -53.50 27.26
CA LYS A 1016 -32.92 -54.63 26.53
C LYS A 1016 -33.51 -54.19 25.18
N HIS A 1017 -33.56 -52.89 24.90
CA HIS A 1017 -34.15 -52.29 23.71
C HIS A 1017 -33.10 -51.47 22.96
N GLY A 1018 -32.30 -52.13 22.09
CA GLY A 1018 -31.56 -51.55 20.96
C GLY A 1018 -30.69 -50.28 21.16
N ILE A 1019 -30.01 -49.87 20.08
CA ILE A 1019 -29.32 -48.58 19.98
C ILE A 1019 -30.38 -47.49 19.75
N ASN A 1020 -31.13 -47.13 20.78
CA ASN A 1020 -32.10 -46.03 20.69
C ASN A 1020 -31.47 -44.75 21.27
N GLY A 1021 -30.97 -43.87 20.40
CA GLY A 1021 -30.45 -42.56 20.77
C GLY A 1021 -29.99 -41.72 19.57
N TYR A 1022 -29.96 -40.39 19.75
CA TYR A 1022 -29.40 -39.41 18.80
C TYR A 1022 -28.04 -38.92 19.33
N TYR A 1023 -27.18 -38.36 18.45
CA TYR A 1023 -26.05 -37.58 18.95
C TYR A 1023 -26.57 -36.27 19.55
N GLU A 1024 -26.01 -35.82 20.67
CA GLU A 1024 -26.31 -34.51 21.23
C GLU A 1024 -25.01 -33.71 21.36
N ARG A 1025 -24.96 -32.50 20.79
CA ARG A 1025 -23.83 -31.58 21.01
C ARG A 1025 -24.02 -30.94 22.37
N LEU A 1026 -23.10 -31.19 23.30
CA LEU A 1026 -23.24 -30.76 24.69
C LEU A 1026 -22.64 -29.36 24.94
N SER A 1027 -21.48 -29.08 24.35
CA SER A 1027 -20.79 -27.78 24.50
C SER A 1027 -19.58 -27.65 23.57
N GLU A 1028 -19.03 -26.42 23.51
CA GLU A 1028 -17.68 -26.11 23.03
C GLU A 1028 -16.76 -25.78 24.22
N TYR A 1029 -15.51 -26.24 24.15
CA TYR A 1029 -14.46 -25.89 25.13
C TYR A 1029 -13.27 -25.26 24.39
N GLU A 1030 -13.07 -23.95 24.59
CA GLU A 1030 -12.05 -23.18 23.89
C GLU A 1030 -10.70 -23.18 24.63
N ASN A 1031 -9.64 -23.54 23.92
CA ASN A 1031 -8.23 -23.31 24.25
C ASN A 1031 -7.45 -22.99 22.94
N ASP A 1032 -6.11 -23.08 22.90
CA ASP A 1032 -5.31 -22.85 21.68
C ASP A 1032 -5.73 -23.73 20.46
N VAL A 1033 -6.58 -24.75 20.67
CA VAL A 1033 -7.21 -25.60 19.66
C VAL A 1033 -8.71 -25.75 19.92
N ARG A 1034 -9.57 -25.76 18.89
CA ARG A 1034 -11.03 -25.90 19.08
C ARG A 1034 -11.45 -27.33 19.47
N ASN A 1035 -12.10 -27.51 20.63
CA ASN A 1035 -12.65 -28.80 21.09
C ASN A 1035 -14.18 -28.83 20.97
N LEU A 1036 -14.70 -29.82 20.25
CA LEU A 1036 -16.15 -30.06 20.06
C LEU A 1036 -16.59 -31.31 20.83
N ILE A 1037 -17.63 -31.22 21.66
CA ILE A 1037 -18.02 -32.27 22.60
C ILE A 1037 -19.41 -32.84 22.26
N PHE A 1038 -19.49 -34.15 22.11
CA PHE A 1038 -20.72 -34.86 21.71
C PHE A 1038 -21.06 -36.02 22.66
N LEU A 1039 -22.33 -36.17 23.01
CA LEU A 1039 -22.88 -37.38 23.61
C LEU A 1039 -23.31 -38.35 22.51
N THR A 1040 -22.94 -39.62 22.64
CA THR A 1040 -23.25 -40.66 21.64
C THR A 1040 -24.40 -41.57 22.08
N PRO A 1041 -25.12 -42.18 21.13
CA PRO A 1041 -26.02 -43.29 21.42
C PRO A 1041 -25.27 -44.47 22.06
N ASN A 1042 -25.97 -45.19 22.94
CA ASN A 1042 -25.43 -46.37 23.63
C ASN A 1042 -24.98 -47.45 22.62
N GLN A 1043 -23.77 -48.00 22.79
CA GLN A 1043 -23.16 -49.03 21.91
C GLN A 1043 -22.81 -48.60 20.47
N THR A 1044 -22.71 -47.29 20.17
CA THR A 1044 -22.23 -46.80 18.86
C THR A 1044 -20.83 -47.35 18.55
N LYS A 1045 -20.54 -47.91 17.37
CA LYS A 1045 -19.19 -48.36 17.00
C LYS A 1045 -18.45 -47.30 16.18
N ASP A 1046 -18.90 -47.06 14.95
CA ASP A 1046 -18.33 -46.05 14.05
C ASP A 1046 -19.18 -44.78 14.01
N ILE A 1047 -18.55 -43.64 13.76
CA ILE A 1047 -19.21 -42.32 13.69
C ILE A 1047 -19.12 -41.80 12.26
N THR A 1048 -20.26 -41.55 11.63
CA THR A 1048 -20.30 -41.02 10.26
C THR A 1048 -20.55 -39.51 10.28
N ILE A 1049 -19.66 -38.75 9.63
CA ILE A 1049 -19.75 -37.32 9.41
C ILE A 1049 -20.11 -37.06 7.95
N LYS A 1050 -21.20 -36.37 7.67
CA LYS A 1050 -21.59 -35.90 6.34
C LYS A 1050 -21.05 -34.48 6.10
N ILE A 1051 -20.46 -34.21 4.94
CA ILE A 1051 -19.99 -32.87 4.59
C ILE A 1051 -21.09 -32.12 3.84
N ALA A 1052 -21.43 -30.92 4.29
CA ALA A 1052 -22.39 -30.06 3.59
C ALA A 1052 -21.75 -29.51 2.30
N LYS A 1053 -22.51 -29.50 1.20
CA LYS A 1053 -22.09 -29.01 -0.12
C LYS A 1053 -22.97 -27.82 -0.54
N GLY A 1054 -22.39 -26.83 -1.22
CA GLY A 1054 -23.11 -25.68 -1.77
C GLY A 1054 -23.68 -24.73 -0.71
N LEU A 1055 -24.68 -23.93 -1.08
CA LEU A 1055 -25.44 -23.12 -0.12
C LEU A 1055 -26.55 -23.97 0.50
N ASP A 1056 -26.60 -24.00 1.83
CA ASP A 1056 -27.64 -24.71 2.57
C ASP A 1056 -28.58 -23.68 3.23
N ALA A 1057 -29.85 -23.68 2.84
CA ALA A 1057 -30.83 -22.65 3.19
C ALA A 1057 -31.43 -22.79 4.61
N LYS A 1058 -30.88 -23.67 5.46
CA LYS A 1058 -31.49 -24.07 6.74
C LYS A 1058 -30.85 -23.50 8.01
N ILE A 1059 -29.87 -22.60 7.93
CA ILE A 1059 -29.28 -21.96 9.12
C ILE A 1059 -29.15 -20.46 8.86
N GLU A 1060 -29.97 -19.67 9.56
CA GLU A 1060 -30.07 -18.21 9.43
C GLU A 1060 -29.38 -17.49 10.61
N LYS A 1061 -28.24 -18.00 11.09
CA LYS A 1061 -27.47 -17.34 12.16
C LYS A 1061 -25.97 -17.32 11.87
N ASP A 1062 -25.36 -16.21 12.30
CA ASP A 1062 -23.92 -15.91 12.27
C ASP A 1062 -23.10 -17.06 12.88
N ALA A 1063 -22.63 -17.95 12.01
CA ALA A 1063 -21.80 -19.09 12.41
C ALA A 1063 -20.33 -18.79 12.06
N GLU A 1064 -19.42 -19.14 12.96
CA GLU A 1064 -17.98 -19.10 12.71
C GLU A 1064 -17.54 -20.09 11.60
N ILE A 1065 -16.23 -20.11 11.31
CA ILE A 1065 -15.55 -20.79 10.20
C ILE A 1065 -15.95 -22.28 10.04
N THR A 1066 -16.45 -22.98 11.07
CA THR A 1066 -17.03 -24.33 10.96
C THR A 1066 -18.17 -24.54 11.97
N ASP A 1067 -19.32 -25.07 11.54
CA ASP A 1067 -20.44 -25.44 12.42
C ASP A 1067 -20.89 -26.90 12.20
N VAL A 1068 -21.47 -27.53 13.23
CA VAL A 1068 -21.86 -28.95 13.23
C VAL A 1068 -23.30 -29.13 13.70
N VAL A 1069 -24.11 -29.79 12.86
CA VAL A 1069 -25.51 -30.15 13.16
C VAL A 1069 -25.65 -31.67 13.24
N VAL A 1070 -26.43 -32.16 14.20
CA VAL A 1070 -26.77 -33.58 14.30
C VAL A 1070 -27.95 -33.91 13.38
N LEU A 1071 -27.79 -34.92 12.52
CA LEU A 1071 -28.89 -35.51 11.75
C LEU A 1071 -29.42 -36.76 12.46
N GLN A 1072 -30.72 -36.78 12.75
CA GLN A 1072 -31.41 -37.98 13.22
C GLN A 1072 -31.55 -38.97 12.06
N GLY A 1073 -31.16 -40.24 12.27
CA GLY A 1073 -31.51 -41.32 11.35
C GLY A 1073 -33.02 -41.52 11.35
N LEU A 1074 -33.66 -41.45 10.18
CA LEU A 1074 -35.07 -41.80 10.01
C LEU A 1074 -35.26 -43.31 9.93
#